data_AF-A0A2T2Z1W6-F1
#
_entry.id   AF-A0A2T2Z1W6-F1
#
_cell.length_a   1.000
_cell.length_b   1.000
_cell.length_c   1.000
_cell.angle_alpha   90.00
_cell.angle_beta   90.00
_cell.angle_gamma   90.00
#
_symmetry.space_group_name_H-M   'P 1'
#
loop_
_entity.id
_entity.type
_entity.pdbx_description
1 polymer ?
#
loop_
_entity_poly.entity_id
_entity_poly.type
_entity_poly.pdbx_seq_one_letter_code
_entity_poly.pdbx_strand_id
1 'polypeptide(L)'
;MPSELRNTDDDQALVRGWLVNPATATGIHLADEADGWQFRSYAELAELTWSVAGRLRERGLGGGDEAGVCVVMPTGFPCVAAFYAVWACGGVFTPIAPPMFADMAQYIAHVAAILDQAAPRVVVTSVELETLVREAMTTAGRADEPVVVGDTGSPADRTLAPAAETALLQFTSGSTGTPRGVRVSWHNLANNIRMISRLIDWRPGEAMVSWLPLYHDMGLVGAFLTTVANQGDLYLMRPDQFVRDPARWLRAMAHAQHSPSPSFALGYVAHRVSPDDIADLDLSGWRTLAVGSEPVEVEDLRSFAELTGARGFSARAYTLAYGLAEATLMVTSSARDRPLTALRVDTATLRPGEPVRIIAEVALADDRWVSGPGWITGLGYSTPESTVVVVDDDGRELPDGVLGEMVVIGDSVALGYTDGAGGATRITDGRLYTGDAGFRYHDEVFVLGRMGTSLKVRGRSVFMEDIESRVARETGITKGKLAAVSLTGGAAPGIVLFAETAPGEWITRARTVVRGELGPAGTVGVVTGPRGFIRRTSSGKPRRRHMWQLYTEGRLAGAAEHPGADTTATSVSTAPALSIDRVERLLAAALETVSIPPNSAALFEGSLAEGFGNEGSDIDFLIVAPGDEQMPTLPTVVFADGRRIEIRTRSEAQLRAQLERVTGAGGDLDEDVLNRCQRFRNATVLRSSAAVDLDGLLALLPADGFAETVSGWWAQRSRHALWFAVALRALGADAEADGWARDGLLQAVKSWAATRGETYIETKWVPRQLDRIVAADPDIAQQVDAYRALPADATLDEMLTLARRFGIDDVTDDPDRILLARVDGVTTWPIGDRIHVLRDDRDVFALSDRGAAAWRGVVARKSVADILRRSPIGTELAEFVRLGLIGLSLRGGETLRPALAMCKPVRPVTPIPSTRMPALGLAGGGADREIATLSPLPAQRFVACAMEVVWSNVVLENAREDLMGAVKAGQGAVADIAAHRVIAMCVRMALSTYGIHPLPPDVAPGRTLAAMVPDTGPLRALVDRASALRFSAVLGSGASGLDELAVLDELAAAVREIAGGTQFPASFDSREQWRRTLDISYDWLRPAAYLDTELPLDEARDLLGSGGRQPHQRDGGQ
;
A
#
# COMPACT_ATOMS: atom_id res chain seq x y z
N MET A 1 5.98 36.81 -26.20
CA MET A 1 6.41 37.07 -27.60
C MET A 1 5.23 36.80 -28.51
N PRO A 2 4.98 37.61 -29.55
CA PRO A 2 3.81 37.44 -30.40
C PRO A 2 3.96 36.31 -31.43
N SER A 3 2.81 35.87 -31.91
CA SER A 3 2.50 34.78 -32.85
C SER A 3 3.24 34.79 -34.20
N GLU A 4 4.54 34.48 -34.23
CA GLU A 4 5.21 34.11 -35.47
C GLU A 4 4.91 32.64 -35.84
N LEU A 5 4.01 32.47 -36.80
CA LEU A 5 3.85 31.30 -37.69
C LEU A 5 4.03 29.91 -37.03
N ARG A 6 3.11 29.52 -36.15
CA ARG A 6 2.91 28.10 -35.79
C ARG A 6 2.49 27.35 -37.07
N ASN A 7 3.31 26.40 -37.53
CA ASN A 7 3.09 25.69 -38.78
C ASN A 7 2.03 24.58 -38.63
N THR A 8 0.76 24.98 -38.64
CA THR A 8 -0.42 24.10 -38.46
C THR A 8 -0.50 22.96 -39.48
N ASP A 9 0.14 23.09 -40.63
CA ASP A 9 0.12 22.07 -41.68
C ASP A 9 1.06 20.90 -41.35
N ASP A 10 2.17 21.16 -40.65
CA ASP A 10 3.08 20.10 -40.16
C ASP A 10 2.44 19.30 -39.01
N ASP A 11 1.73 19.98 -38.10
CA ASP A 11 0.96 19.33 -37.02
C ASP A 11 -0.13 18.39 -37.57
N GLN A 12 -0.83 18.81 -38.62
CA GLN A 12 -1.80 17.97 -39.32
C GLN A 12 -1.13 16.83 -40.10
N ALA A 13 0.00 17.09 -40.77
CA ALA A 13 0.73 16.09 -41.54
C ALA A 13 1.26 14.97 -40.65
N LEU A 14 1.77 15.28 -39.45
CA LEU A 14 2.20 14.27 -38.48
C LEU A 14 1.06 13.31 -38.10
N VAL A 15 -0.12 13.85 -37.79
CA VAL A 15 -1.23 13.04 -37.26
C VAL A 15 -1.95 12.25 -38.37
N ARG A 16 -2.28 12.89 -39.51
CA ARG A 16 -3.13 12.29 -40.57
C ARG A 16 -2.45 12.12 -41.93
N GLY A 17 -1.17 12.49 -42.09
CA GLY A 17 -0.45 12.41 -43.37
C GLY A 17 -0.20 10.97 -43.88
N TRP A 18 -0.18 9.99 -42.97
CA TRP A 18 -0.06 8.57 -43.31
C TRP A 18 -1.18 8.07 -44.23
N LEU A 19 -2.35 8.73 -44.26
CA LEU A 19 -3.46 8.40 -45.16
C LEU A 19 -3.16 8.69 -46.64
N VAL A 20 -2.23 9.60 -46.90
CA VAL A 20 -1.80 10.00 -48.25
C VAL A 20 -0.56 9.20 -48.67
N ASN A 21 0.36 8.96 -47.72
CA ASN A 21 1.58 8.16 -47.93
C ASN A 21 1.62 6.96 -46.97
N PRO A 22 0.75 5.95 -47.15
CA PRO A 22 0.71 4.80 -46.25
C PRO A 22 1.89 3.86 -46.47
N ALA A 23 2.52 3.43 -45.38
CA ALA A 23 3.48 2.33 -45.41
C ALA A 23 2.80 1.03 -45.87
N THR A 24 3.50 0.21 -46.64
CA THR A 24 2.99 -1.05 -47.19
C THR A 24 3.47 -2.29 -46.44
N ALA A 25 4.55 -2.15 -45.64
CA ALA A 25 5.18 -3.26 -44.92
C ALA A 25 4.75 -3.38 -43.45
N THR A 26 4.30 -2.28 -42.84
CA THR A 26 3.86 -2.18 -41.44
C THR A 26 2.36 -1.88 -41.35
N GLY A 27 1.77 -2.10 -40.18
CA GLY A 27 0.35 -1.89 -39.95
C GLY A 27 -0.13 -2.23 -38.53
N ILE A 28 -1.36 -2.75 -38.44
CA ILE A 28 -1.97 -3.10 -37.16
C ILE A 28 -2.28 -4.60 -37.13
N HIS A 29 -1.81 -5.26 -36.08
CA HIS A 29 -2.14 -6.62 -35.70
C HIS A 29 -3.25 -6.56 -34.64
N LEU A 30 -4.45 -7.03 -34.96
CA LEU A 30 -5.56 -7.16 -34.02
C LEU A 30 -5.70 -8.58 -33.48
N ALA A 31 -5.87 -8.69 -32.17
CA ALA A 31 -6.14 -9.95 -31.49
C ALA A 31 -7.51 -10.54 -31.86
N ASP A 32 -7.52 -11.75 -32.43
CA ASP A 32 -8.74 -12.54 -32.62
C ASP A 32 -9.17 -13.30 -31.35
N GLU A 33 -10.31 -14.00 -31.43
CA GLU A 33 -10.86 -14.76 -30.31
C GLU A 33 -10.15 -16.10 -30.03
N ALA A 34 -9.33 -16.59 -30.97
CA ALA A 34 -8.66 -17.89 -30.97
C ALA A 34 -7.12 -17.73 -30.86
N ASP A 35 -6.71 -16.77 -30.03
CA ASP A 35 -5.34 -16.44 -29.64
C ASP A 35 -4.35 -16.06 -30.77
N GLY A 36 -4.85 -15.86 -32.00
CA GLY A 36 -4.09 -15.42 -33.17
C GLY A 36 -4.07 -13.90 -33.40
N TRP A 37 -3.43 -13.47 -34.49
CA TRP A 37 -3.31 -12.05 -34.85
C TRP A 37 -3.72 -11.83 -36.30
N GLN A 38 -4.74 -10.99 -36.52
CA GLN A 38 -5.13 -10.54 -37.85
C GLN A 38 -4.35 -9.28 -38.19
N PHE A 39 -3.62 -9.27 -39.31
CA PHE A 39 -2.86 -8.11 -39.77
C PHE A 39 -3.61 -7.33 -40.86
N ARG A 40 -3.47 -5.99 -40.86
CA ARG A 40 -3.68 -5.14 -42.04
C ARG A 40 -2.61 -4.07 -42.11
N SER A 41 -2.02 -3.90 -43.27
CA SER A 41 -1.04 -2.85 -43.58
C SER A 41 -1.66 -1.45 -43.49
N TYR A 42 -0.84 -0.42 -43.30
CA TYR A 42 -1.32 0.96 -43.38
C TYR A 42 -1.93 1.30 -44.75
N ALA A 43 -1.51 0.66 -45.84
CA ALA A 43 -2.14 0.83 -47.15
C ALA A 43 -3.60 0.33 -47.16
N GLU A 44 -3.87 -0.86 -46.63
CA GLU A 44 -5.23 -1.41 -46.53
C GLU A 44 -6.10 -0.62 -45.53
N LEU A 45 -5.50 -0.13 -44.45
CA LEU A 45 -6.20 0.73 -43.48
C LEU A 45 -6.52 2.11 -44.04
N ALA A 46 -5.65 2.67 -44.89
CA ALA A 46 -5.92 3.92 -45.59
C ALA A 46 -7.07 3.75 -46.60
N GLU A 47 -7.10 2.68 -47.39
CA GLU A 47 -8.23 2.38 -48.30
C GLU A 47 -9.57 2.24 -47.54
N LEU A 48 -9.57 1.49 -46.42
CA LEU A 48 -10.74 1.39 -45.55
C LEU A 48 -11.14 2.75 -44.98
N THR A 49 -10.17 3.54 -44.51
CA THR A 49 -10.39 4.90 -43.98
C THR A 49 -11.02 5.82 -45.03
N TRP A 50 -10.50 5.83 -46.26
CA TRP A 50 -11.04 6.64 -47.35
C TRP A 50 -12.47 6.23 -47.72
N SER A 51 -12.79 4.93 -47.63
CA SER A 51 -14.15 4.46 -47.91
C SER A 51 -15.15 4.86 -46.82
N VAL A 52 -14.73 4.79 -45.54
CA VAL A 52 -15.53 5.35 -44.42
C VAL A 52 -15.66 6.87 -44.56
N ALA A 53 -14.60 7.58 -44.93
CA ALA A 53 -14.62 9.03 -45.14
C ALA A 53 -15.63 9.44 -46.24
N GLY A 54 -15.70 8.69 -47.35
CA GLY A 54 -16.73 8.88 -48.37
C GLY A 54 -18.15 8.85 -47.80
N ARG A 55 -18.46 7.82 -46.98
CA ARG A 55 -19.77 7.69 -46.31
C ARG A 55 -20.05 8.80 -45.29
N LEU A 56 -19.03 9.35 -44.64
CA LEU A 56 -19.17 10.52 -43.77
C LEU A 56 -19.47 11.80 -44.58
N ARG A 57 -18.84 11.99 -45.75
CA ARG A 57 -19.11 13.13 -46.65
C ARG A 57 -20.52 13.06 -47.25
N GLU A 58 -20.98 11.88 -47.66
CA GLU A 58 -22.38 11.64 -48.08
C GLU A 58 -23.40 12.03 -47.01
N ARG A 59 -23.00 11.97 -45.73
CA ARG A 59 -23.80 12.35 -44.56
C ARG A 59 -23.59 13.81 -44.13
N GLY A 60 -22.95 14.62 -44.97
CA GLY A 60 -22.79 16.05 -44.77
C GLY A 60 -21.64 16.45 -43.84
N LEU A 61 -20.69 15.56 -43.57
CA LEU A 61 -19.47 15.92 -42.83
C LEU A 61 -18.49 16.68 -43.74
N GLY A 62 -18.07 17.86 -43.29
CA GLY A 62 -17.02 18.69 -43.89
C GLY A 62 -16.10 19.27 -42.81
N GLY A 63 -15.19 20.17 -43.17
CA GLY A 63 -14.24 20.76 -42.23
C GLY A 63 -14.83 21.88 -41.34
N GLY A 64 -14.17 22.15 -40.21
CA GLY A 64 -14.52 23.22 -39.25
C GLY A 64 -15.04 22.71 -37.90
N ASP A 65 -14.96 23.51 -36.83
CA ASP A 65 -15.24 23.07 -35.46
C ASP A 65 -16.71 22.64 -35.21
N GLU A 66 -17.67 23.05 -36.05
CA GLU A 66 -19.06 22.54 -36.02
C GLU A 66 -19.22 21.10 -36.55
N ALA A 67 -18.15 20.51 -37.10
CA ALA A 67 -18.13 19.16 -37.65
C ALA A 67 -17.67 18.10 -36.63
N GLY A 68 -18.20 18.17 -35.40
CA GLY A 68 -17.96 17.15 -34.38
C GLY A 68 -18.49 15.78 -34.78
N VAL A 69 -17.77 14.71 -34.46
CA VAL A 69 -18.19 13.33 -34.69
C VAL A 69 -17.96 12.47 -33.45
N CYS A 70 -19.02 11.84 -32.97
CA CYS A 70 -18.93 10.84 -31.91
C CYS A 70 -18.82 9.44 -32.50
N VAL A 71 -17.81 8.67 -32.08
CA VAL A 71 -17.59 7.28 -32.54
C VAL A 71 -17.79 6.32 -31.38
N VAL A 72 -18.74 5.40 -31.53
CA VAL A 72 -19.13 4.38 -30.55
C VAL A 72 -18.93 2.99 -31.18
N MET A 73 -17.73 2.42 -31.08
CA MET A 73 -17.40 1.16 -31.76
C MET A 73 -16.54 0.24 -30.88
N PRO A 74 -16.66 -1.09 -31.00
CA PRO A 74 -15.66 -2.00 -30.45
C PRO A 74 -14.33 -1.82 -31.18
N THR A 75 -13.22 -2.01 -30.46
CA THR A 75 -11.88 -1.94 -31.06
C THR A 75 -11.74 -2.99 -32.16
N GLY A 76 -11.41 -2.51 -33.37
CA GLY A 76 -11.34 -3.32 -34.58
C GLY A 76 -10.91 -2.47 -35.79
N PHE A 77 -10.58 -3.08 -36.93
CA PHE A 77 -10.17 -2.34 -38.14
C PHE A 77 -11.20 -1.29 -38.60
N PRO A 78 -12.53 -1.56 -38.58
CA PRO A 78 -13.53 -0.54 -38.89
C PRO A 78 -13.52 0.66 -37.92
N CYS A 79 -13.21 0.44 -36.64
CA CYS A 79 -13.11 1.48 -35.62
C CYS A 79 -11.86 2.36 -35.83
N VAL A 80 -10.70 1.74 -36.09
CA VAL A 80 -9.46 2.43 -36.48
C VAL A 80 -9.70 3.33 -37.69
N ALA A 81 -10.32 2.79 -38.74
CA ALA A 81 -10.62 3.52 -39.95
C ALA A 81 -11.64 4.65 -39.71
N ALA A 82 -12.65 4.44 -38.86
CA ALA A 82 -13.61 5.48 -38.50
C ALA A 82 -12.95 6.68 -37.82
N PHE A 83 -11.99 6.47 -36.91
CA PHE A 83 -11.31 7.56 -36.22
C PHE A 83 -10.57 8.47 -37.21
N TYR A 84 -9.76 7.87 -38.09
CA TYR A 84 -9.03 8.63 -39.10
C TYR A 84 -9.93 9.16 -40.23
N ALA A 85 -11.09 8.56 -40.49
CA ALA A 85 -12.04 9.06 -41.47
C ALA A 85 -12.68 10.39 -41.03
N VAL A 86 -12.94 10.57 -39.72
CA VAL A 86 -13.39 11.87 -39.17
C VAL A 86 -12.37 12.96 -39.48
N TRP A 87 -11.10 12.67 -39.21
CA TRP A 87 -10.00 13.60 -39.49
C TRP A 87 -9.71 13.79 -40.98
N ALA A 88 -9.92 12.78 -41.83
CA ALA A 88 -9.85 12.92 -43.28
C ALA A 88 -10.93 13.87 -43.83
N CYS A 89 -12.09 13.93 -43.16
CA CYS A 89 -13.16 14.88 -43.41
C CYS A 89 -12.98 16.23 -42.69
N GLY A 90 -11.92 16.42 -41.90
CA GLY A 90 -11.60 17.68 -41.22
C GLY A 90 -12.41 17.95 -39.94
N GLY A 91 -13.17 16.96 -39.46
CA GLY A 91 -14.03 17.09 -38.29
C GLY A 91 -13.33 16.86 -36.95
N VAL A 92 -14.04 17.18 -35.85
CA VAL A 92 -13.54 17.02 -34.48
C VAL A 92 -13.87 15.62 -33.97
N PHE A 93 -12.86 14.82 -33.65
CA PHE A 93 -13.04 13.44 -33.22
C PHE A 93 -13.42 13.35 -31.73
N THR A 94 -14.46 12.57 -31.42
CA THR A 94 -14.91 12.28 -30.05
C THR A 94 -15.05 10.76 -29.83
N PRO A 95 -14.10 10.10 -29.14
CA PRO A 95 -14.24 8.68 -28.81
C PRO A 95 -15.25 8.47 -27.68
N ILE A 96 -16.09 7.45 -27.79
CA ILE A 96 -17.00 7.01 -26.74
C ILE A 96 -16.79 5.52 -26.46
N ALA A 97 -16.74 5.16 -25.19
CA ALA A 97 -16.55 3.77 -24.76
C ALA A 97 -17.74 2.88 -25.20
N PRO A 98 -17.52 1.73 -25.86
CA PRO A 98 -18.56 0.73 -26.08
C PRO A 98 -18.99 0.08 -24.74
N PRO A 99 -20.16 -0.58 -24.69
CA PRO A 99 -20.70 -1.12 -23.45
C PRO A 99 -19.83 -2.26 -22.88
N MET A 100 -19.31 -2.08 -21.66
CA MET A 100 -18.60 -3.14 -20.92
C MET A 100 -19.40 -3.56 -19.67
N PHE A 101 -20.20 -4.62 -19.81
CA PHE A 101 -20.95 -5.31 -18.73
C PHE A 101 -21.82 -4.42 -17.82
N ALA A 102 -22.34 -3.30 -18.31
CA ALA A 102 -23.12 -2.32 -17.52
C ALA A 102 -24.65 -2.50 -17.64
N ASP A 103 -25.41 -1.70 -16.88
CA ASP A 103 -26.85 -1.50 -17.14
C ASP A 103 -27.00 -0.75 -18.47
N MET A 104 -27.74 -1.33 -19.42
CA MET A 104 -27.89 -0.74 -20.77
C MET A 104 -28.61 0.61 -20.73
N ALA A 105 -29.63 0.79 -19.88
CA ALA A 105 -30.36 2.05 -19.79
C ALA A 105 -29.46 3.17 -19.21
N GLN A 106 -28.61 2.83 -18.25
CA GLN A 106 -27.62 3.78 -17.72
C GLN A 106 -26.54 4.12 -18.76
N TYR A 107 -26.08 3.14 -19.53
CA TYR A 107 -25.10 3.37 -20.61
C TYR A 107 -25.70 4.22 -21.74
N ILE A 108 -26.92 3.95 -22.17
CA ILE A 108 -27.70 4.77 -23.13
C ILE A 108 -27.81 6.21 -22.63
N ALA A 109 -28.18 6.44 -21.36
CA ALA A 109 -28.25 7.77 -20.77
C ALA A 109 -26.88 8.47 -20.68
N HIS A 110 -25.78 7.72 -20.47
CA HIS A 110 -24.43 8.26 -20.46
C HIS A 110 -23.98 8.70 -21.86
N VAL A 111 -24.20 7.87 -22.88
CA VAL A 111 -23.92 8.22 -24.28
C VAL A 111 -24.78 9.41 -24.71
N ALA A 112 -26.07 9.43 -24.36
CA ALA A 112 -26.96 10.55 -24.66
C ALA A 112 -26.46 11.88 -24.06
N ALA A 113 -25.97 11.88 -22.82
CA ALA A 113 -25.39 13.07 -22.20
C ALA A 113 -24.08 13.54 -22.86
N ILE A 114 -23.28 12.62 -23.40
CA ILE A 114 -22.11 12.99 -24.22
C ILE A 114 -22.57 13.57 -25.57
N LEU A 115 -23.57 12.99 -26.22
CA LEU A 115 -24.11 13.47 -27.50
C LEU A 115 -24.73 14.87 -27.39
N ASP A 116 -25.44 15.16 -26.31
CA ASP A 116 -26.01 16.49 -25.99
C ASP A 116 -24.90 17.55 -25.90
N GLN A 117 -23.85 17.27 -25.14
CA GLN A 117 -22.76 18.22 -24.88
C GLN A 117 -21.72 18.32 -26.01
N ALA A 118 -21.47 17.23 -26.75
CA ALA A 118 -20.59 17.22 -27.91
C ALA A 118 -21.27 17.79 -29.17
N ALA A 119 -22.61 17.82 -29.18
CA ALA A 119 -23.46 18.27 -30.29
C ALA A 119 -22.97 17.81 -31.68
N PRO A 120 -22.62 16.52 -31.89
CA PRO A 120 -21.87 16.11 -33.07
C PRO A 120 -22.74 16.20 -34.34
N ARG A 121 -22.14 16.56 -35.48
CA ARG A 121 -22.80 16.50 -36.79
C ARG A 121 -23.18 15.06 -37.16
N VAL A 122 -22.33 14.10 -36.83
CA VAL A 122 -22.52 12.67 -37.17
C VAL A 122 -22.22 11.81 -35.94
N VAL A 123 -22.96 10.71 -35.77
CA VAL A 123 -22.62 9.62 -34.85
C VAL A 123 -22.25 8.40 -35.68
N VAL A 124 -21.13 7.76 -35.35
CA VAL A 124 -20.58 6.60 -36.08
C VAL A 124 -20.59 5.38 -35.16
N THR A 125 -21.01 4.24 -35.68
CA THR A 125 -21.17 2.99 -34.91
C THR A 125 -20.83 1.76 -35.76
N SER A 126 -20.72 0.59 -35.14
CA SER A 126 -20.61 -0.70 -35.83
C SER A 126 -21.98 -1.36 -35.97
N VAL A 127 -22.08 -2.40 -36.81
CA VAL A 127 -23.34 -3.14 -37.05
C VAL A 127 -23.91 -3.72 -35.75
N GLU A 128 -23.04 -4.20 -34.86
CA GLU A 128 -23.42 -4.85 -33.61
C GLU A 128 -23.94 -3.87 -32.55
N LEU A 129 -23.57 -2.59 -32.65
CA LEU A 129 -23.97 -1.52 -31.72
C LEU A 129 -25.02 -0.57 -32.30
N GLU A 130 -25.51 -0.82 -33.52
CA GLU A 130 -26.45 0.05 -34.24
C GLU A 130 -27.72 0.36 -33.43
N THR A 131 -28.43 -0.67 -32.96
CA THR A 131 -29.69 -0.52 -32.23
C THR A 131 -29.52 0.31 -30.95
N LEU A 132 -28.45 0.05 -30.20
CA LEU A 132 -28.15 0.75 -28.95
C LEU A 132 -27.82 2.23 -29.22
N VAL A 133 -26.97 2.51 -30.20
CA VAL A 133 -26.59 3.89 -30.53
C VAL A 133 -27.80 4.70 -31.03
N ARG A 134 -28.72 4.10 -31.79
CA ARG A 134 -29.99 4.72 -32.17
C ARG A 134 -30.86 5.08 -30.96
N GLU A 135 -30.92 4.20 -29.95
CA GLU A 135 -31.64 4.46 -28.70
C GLU A 135 -31.01 5.61 -27.88
N ALA A 136 -29.67 5.67 -27.82
CA ALA A 136 -28.95 6.78 -27.20
C ALA A 136 -29.13 8.11 -27.96
N MET A 137 -29.14 8.10 -29.28
CA MET A 137 -29.44 9.27 -30.12
C MET A 137 -30.87 9.75 -29.87
N THR A 138 -31.85 8.84 -29.86
CA THR A 138 -33.26 9.15 -29.57
C THR A 138 -33.41 9.75 -28.16
N THR A 139 -32.69 9.21 -27.18
CA THR A 139 -32.64 9.72 -25.80
C THR A 139 -32.03 11.13 -25.71
N ALA A 140 -31.06 11.44 -26.58
CA ALA A 140 -30.49 12.78 -26.74
C ALA A 140 -31.37 13.73 -27.61
N GLY A 141 -32.61 13.35 -27.92
CA GLY A 141 -33.53 14.17 -28.73
C GLY A 141 -33.18 14.27 -30.21
N ARG A 142 -32.30 13.39 -30.72
CA ARG A 142 -31.88 13.36 -32.12
C ARG A 142 -32.84 12.54 -32.98
N ALA A 143 -33.04 12.99 -34.21
CA ALA A 143 -33.87 12.34 -35.22
C ALA A 143 -33.09 11.92 -36.49
N ASP A 144 -31.78 12.19 -36.53
CA ASP A 144 -30.87 11.69 -37.56
C ASP A 144 -30.38 10.28 -37.25
N GLU A 145 -29.85 9.60 -38.28
CA GLU A 145 -29.47 8.19 -38.22
C GLU A 145 -27.94 8.02 -38.17
N PRO A 146 -27.41 7.11 -37.32
CA PRO A 146 -25.97 6.90 -37.22
C PRO A 146 -25.39 6.31 -38.50
N VAL A 147 -24.10 6.57 -38.72
CA VAL A 147 -23.31 5.96 -39.79
C VAL A 147 -22.75 4.64 -39.29
N VAL A 148 -23.42 3.56 -39.71
CA VAL A 148 -23.04 2.18 -39.39
C VAL A 148 -21.91 1.73 -40.31
N VAL A 149 -20.70 1.56 -39.77
CA VAL A 149 -19.55 1.04 -40.50
C VAL A 149 -19.66 -0.48 -40.59
N GLY A 150 -19.67 -1.01 -41.81
CA GLY A 150 -19.75 -2.44 -42.15
C GLY A 150 -18.85 -2.71 -43.35
N ASP A 151 -19.25 -3.59 -44.26
CA ASP A 151 -18.51 -3.79 -45.53
C ASP A 151 -18.56 -2.51 -46.39
N THR A 152 -17.38 -2.03 -46.81
CA THR A 152 -17.23 -0.76 -47.52
C THR A 152 -16.69 -0.97 -48.93
N GLY A 153 -17.26 -0.27 -49.93
CA GLY A 153 -16.78 -0.33 -51.32
C GLY A 153 -15.46 0.42 -51.56
N SER A 154 -15.05 0.57 -52.81
CA SER A 154 -13.85 1.35 -53.16
C SER A 154 -14.07 2.86 -52.93
N PRO A 155 -13.09 3.60 -52.37
CA PRO A 155 -13.24 5.03 -52.12
C PRO A 155 -13.25 5.86 -53.40
N ALA A 156 -14.22 6.77 -53.52
CA ALA A 156 -14.34 7.69 -54.66
C ALA A 156 -13.49 8.96 -54.55
N ASP A 157 -13.14 9.40 -53.32
CA ASP A 157 -12.44 10.66 -53.07
C ASP A 157 -11.44 10.52 -51.91
N ARG A 158 -10.17 10.84 -52.20
CA ARG A 158 -9.02 10.72 -51.29
C ARG A 158 -8.46 12.09 -50.86
N THR A 159 -9.27 13.13 -50.92
CA THR A 159 -8.87 14.50 -50.54
C THR A 159 -8.95 14.67 -49.02
N LEU A 160 -7.91 15.21 -48.39
CA LEU A 160 -7.98 15.69 -47.01
C LEU A 160 -8.72 17.03 -46.96
N ALA A 161 -9.78 17.13 -46.17
CA ALA A 161 -10.47 18.40 -45.96
C ALA A 161 -9.69 19.33 -45.00
N PRO A 162 -9.89 20.66 -45.07
CA PRO A 162 -9.35 21.60 -44.08
C PRO A 162 -9.75 21.21 -42.66
N ALA A 163 -8.81 21.27 -41.73
CA ALA A 163 -9.04 20.88 -40.34
C ALA A 163 -9.75 21.98 -39.52
N ALA A 164 -10.58 21.55 -38.56
CA ALA A 164 -11.03 22.36 -37.44
C ALA A 164 -9.85 22.80 -36.54
N GLU A 165 -10.04 23.81 -35.67
CA GLU A 165 -9.05 24.16 -34.64
C GLU A 165 -8.87 22.98 -33.65
N THR A 166 -10.00 22.42 -33.22
CA THR A 166 -10.06 21.27 -32.31
C THR A 166 -9.85 19.97 -33.09
N ALA A 167 -8.86 19.15 -32.72
CA ALA A 167 -8.65 17.82 -33.31
C ALA A 167 -9.45 16.74 -32.58
N LEU A 168 -9.41 16.78 -31.25
CA LEU A 168 -9.95 15.76 -30.36
C LEU A 168 -10.75 16.43 -29.25
N LEU A 169 -11.98 15.96 -29.05
CA LEU A 169 -12.79 16.27 -27.89
C LEU A 169 -12.70 15.09 -26.91
N GLN A 170 -11.66 15.09 -26.07
CA GLN A 170 -11.47 14.02 -25.10
C GLN A 170 -12.42 14.25 -23.93
N PHE A 171 -13.48 13.45 -23.84
CA PHE A 171 -14.30 13.45 -22.63
C PHE A 171 -13.51 12.85 -21.49
N THR A 172 -13.22 13.67 -20.48
CA THR A 172 -12.98 13.18 -19.13
C THR A 172 -14.33 13.05 -18.43
N SER A 173 -14.34 12.53 -17.21
CA SER A 173 -15.43 12.95 -16.34
C SER A 173 -15.40 14.46 -16.13
N GLY A 174 -14.31 14.99 -15.58
CA GLY A 174 -14.29 16.09 -14.62
C GLY A 174 -14.73 15.64 -13.21
N SER A 175 -14.76 16.52 -12.22
CA SER A 175 -15.08 16.11 -10.83
C SER A 175 -16.59 16.05 -10.49
N THR A 176 -17.50 16.54 -11.36
CA THR A 176 -18.79 17.19 -10.99
C THR A 176 -20.17 16.68 -11.47
N GLY A 177 -20.35 15.88 -12.53
CA GLY A 177 -21.57 15.96 -13.36
C GLY A 177 -21.94 14.71 -14.21
N THR A 178 -22.40 14.83 -15.47
CA THR A 178 -22.31 16.00 -16.38
C THR A 178 -20.98 16.03 -17.16
N PRO A 179 -20.52 15.00 -17.93
CA PRO A 179 -19.15 14.83 -18.48
C PRO A 179 -18.45 16.09 -19.00
N ARG A 180 -17.13 16.09 -19.22
CA ARG A 180 -16.44 17.31 -19.68
C ARG A 180 -15.54 17.02 -20.87
N GLY A 181 -15.95 17.55 -22.02
CA GLY A 181 -15.15 17.51 -23.24
C GLY A 181 -14.00 18.49 -23.16
N VAL A 182 -12.77 17.96 -23.06
CA VAL A 182 -11.52 18.73 -23.17
C VAL A 182 -11.25 18.98 -24.65
N ARG A 183 -11.13 20.26 -25.04
CA ARG A 183 -10.83 20.67 -26.42
C ARG A 183 -9.33 20.60 -26.68
N VAL A 184 -8.87 19.51 -27.27
CA VAL A 184 -7.47 19.31 -27.68
C VAL A 184 -7.32 19.77 -29.14
N SER A 185 -6.51 20.79 -29.38
CA SER A 185 -6.20 21.27 -30.74
C SER A 185 -5.26 20.33 -31.50
N TRP A 186 -5.17 20.49 -32.82
CA TRP A 186 -4.16 19.79 -33.64
C TRP A 186 -2.74 20.02 -33.13
N HIS A 187 -2.44 21.24 -32.71
CA HIS A 187 -1.14 21.60 -32.16
C HIS A 187 -0.88 20.89 -30.83
N ASN A 188 -1.85 20.88 -29.90
CA ASN A 188 -1.70 20.17 -28.62
C ASN A 188 -1.43 18.67 -28.83
N LEU A 189 -2.20 18.05 -29.74
CA LEU A 189 -2.11 16.63 -30.08
C LEU A 189 -0.78 16.28 -30.75
N ALA A 190 -0.39 17.02 -31.78
CA ALA A 190 0.86 16.82 -32.50
C ALA A 190 2.07 17.08 -31.58
N ASN A 191 2.03 18.10 -30.74
CA ASN A 191 3.07 18.37 -29.73
C ASN A 191 3.22 17.18 -28.76
N ASN A 192 2.11 16.65 -28.22
CA ASN A 192 2.18 15.52 -27.29
C ASN A 192 2.69 14.25 -27.99
N ILE A 193 2.27 13.97 -29.23
CA ILE A 193 2.77 12.82 -30.02
C ILE A 193 4.28 12.94 -30.32
N ARG A 194 4.78 14.12 -30.72
CA ARG A 194 6.24 14.35 -30.89
C ARG A 194 6.97 14.16 -29.57
N MET A 195 6.43 14.68 -28.47
CA MET A 195 7.01 14.56 -27.13
C MET A 195 7.08 13.09 -26.68
N ILE A 196 6.00 12.32 -26.81
CA ILE A 196 5.95 10.88 -26.49
C ILE A 196 6.98 10.13 -27.35
N SER A 197 6.95 10.31 -28.68
CA SER A 197 7.86 9.62 -29.62
C SER A 197 9.33 9.86 -29.27
N ARG A 198 9.69 11.08 -28.86
CA ARG A 198 11.03 11.44 -28.39
C ARG A 198 11.37 10.83 -27.03
N LEU A 199 10.46 10.88 -26.06
CA LEU A 199 10.68 10.38 -24.70
C LEU A 199 10.87 8.84 -24.67
N ILE A 200 10.15 8.12 -25.53
CA ILE A 200 10.32 6.66 -25.68
C ILE A 200 11.51 6.29 -26.58
N ASP A 201 12.16 7.27 -27.23
CA ASP A 201 13.21 7.09 -28.25
C ASP A 201 12.74 6.10 -29.34
N TRP A 202 11.60 6.42 -29.97
CA TRP A 202 11.03 5.60 -31.04
C TRP A 202 11.96 5.52 -32.24
N ARG A 203 12.20 4.30 -32.76
CA ARG A 203 13.07 4.08 -33.93
C ARG A 203 12.32 3.48 -35.12
N PRO A 204 12.77 3.73 -36.37
CA PRO A 204 12.15 3.14 -37.55
C PRO A 204 12.14 1.60 -37.48
N GLY A 205 10.97 1.00 -37.70
CA GLY A 205 10.78 -0.45 -37.64
C GLY A 205 10.54 -1.03 -36.23
N GLU A 206 10.43 -0.19 -35.20
CA GLU A 206 9.98 -0.64 -33.88
C GLU A 206 8.45 -0.80 -33.83
N ALA A 207 8.00 -1.65 -32.92
CA ALA A 207 6.60 -2.01 -32.71
C ALA A 207 6.13 -1.73 -31.28
N MET A 208 4.82 -1.54 -31.12
CA MET A 208 4.15 -1.34 -29.84
C MET A 208 3.06 -2.38 -29.59
N VAL A 209 2.87 -2.78 -28.33
CA VAL A 209 1.71 -3.57 -27.91
C VAL A 209 0.80 -2.74 -27.01
N SER A 210 -0.50 -2.89 -27.14
CA SER A 210 -1.47 -2.30 -26.22
C SER A 210 -2.72 -3.16 -26.09
N TRP A 211 -3.26 -3.20 -24.88
CA TRP A 211 -4.62 -3.68 -24.58
C TRP A 211 -5.52 -2.55 -24.05
N LEU A 212 -4.97 -1.32 -23.97
CA LEU A 212 -5.66 -0.18 -23.39
C LEU A 212 -6.81 0.28 -24.29
N PRO A 213 -7.96 0.67 -23.72
CA PRO A 213 -9.10 1.09 -24.52
C PRO A 213 -8.83 2.40 -25.27
N LEU A 214 -9.17 2.44 -26.57
CA LEU A 214 -8.93 3.60 -27.43
C LEU A 214 -9.84 4.82 -27.17
N TYR A 215 -10.65 4.77 -26.11
CA TYR A 215 -11.43 5.90 -25.58
C TYR A 215 -10.80 6.52 -24.33
N HIS A 216 -9.72 5.91 -23.81
CA HIS A 216 -8.88 6.47 -22.76
C HIS A 216 -7.68 7.18 -23.39
N ASP A 217 -7.27 8.33 -22.86
CA ASP A 217 -6.15 9.13 -23.37
C ASP A 217 -4.85 8.32 -23.56
N MET A 218 -4.44 7.51 -22.57
CA MET A 218 -3.25 6.65 -22.61
C MET A 218 -3.31 5.56 -23.70
N GLY A 219 -4.49 4.99 -23.97
CA GLY A 219 -4.67 4.02 -25.06
C GLY A 219 -4.76 4.69 -26.44
N LEU A 220 -5.44 5.83 -26.51
CA LEU A 220 -5.64 6.60 -27.73
C LEU A 220 -4.35 7.33 -28.15
N VAL A 221 -3.92 8.34 -27.39
CA VAL A 221 -2.77 9.18 -27.72
C VAL A 221 -1.47 8.42 -27.48
N GLY A 222 -1.34 7.79 -26.31
CA GLY A 222 -0.12 7.13 -25.85
C GLY A 222 0.26 5.93 -26.70
N ALA A 223 -0.70 5.04 -26.99
CA ALA A 223 -0.45 3.87 -27.83
C ALA A 223 -0.77 4.10 -29.31
N PHE A 224 -2.05 4.25 -29.63
CA PHE A 224 -2.56 4.12 -30.99
C PHE A 224 -2.07 5.26 -31.90
N LEU A 225 -2.34 6.52 -31.56
CA LEU A 225 -1.98 7.67 -32.40
C LEU A 225 -0.47 7.84 -32.52
N THR A 226 0.28 7.61 -31.43
CA THR A 226 1.75 7.66 -31.47
C THR A 226 2.33 6.60 -32.41
N THR A 227 1.85 5.36 -32.35
CA THR A 227 2.35 4.28 -33.25
C THR A 227 2.00 4.56 -34.71
N VAL A 228 0.75 4.99 -34.97
CA VAL A 228 0.27 5.28 -36.33
C VAL A 228 0.97 6.49 -36.95
N ALA A 229 1.25 7.55 -36.18
CA ALA A 229 2.00 8.71 -36.64
C ALA A 229 3.46 8.36 -37.03
N ASN A 230 4.04 7.34 -36.38
CA ASN A 230 5.36 6.82 -36.73
C ASN A 230 5.33 5.66 -37.76
N GLN A 231 4.14 5.23 -38.19
CA GLN A 231 3.90 4.12 -39.13
C GLN A 231 4.65 2.80 -38.80
N GLY A 232 4.82 2.46 -37.52
CA GLY A 232 5.35 1.15 -37.09
C GLY A 232 4.25 0.16 -36.70
N ASP A 233 4.61 -1.07 -36.35
CA ASP A 233 3.61 -2.11 -36.10
C ASP A 233 2.92 -1.96 -34.73
N LEU A 234 1.58 -2.05 -34.71
CA LEU A 234 0.78 -2.00 -33.49
C LEU A 234 0.06 -3.34 -33.24
N TYR A 235 0.42 -4.03 -32.17
CA TYR A 235 -0.29 -5.20 -31.66
C TYR A 235 -1.36 -4.74 -30.66
N LEU A 236 -2.62 -4.75 -31.10
CA LEU A 236 -3.74 -4.23 -30.35
C LEU A 236 -4.73 -5.35 -29.97
N MET A 237 -5.04 -5.46 -28.69
CA MET A 237 -6.09 -6.34 -28.17
C MET A 237 -7.12 -5.55 -27.35
N ARG A 238 -8.26 -6.16 -27.07
CA ARG A 238 -9.29 -5.54 -26.21
C ARG A 238 -8.97 -5.79 -24.72
N PRO A 239 -9.44 -4.93 -23.79
CA PRO A 239 -9.27 -5.14 -22.35
C PRO A 239 -9.81 -6.49 -21.86
N ASP A 240 -10.93 -6.98 -22.42
CA ASP A 240 -11.50 -8.28 -22.06
C ASP A 240 -10.61 -9.46 -22.49
N GLN A 241 -9.90 -9.33 -23.61
CA GLN A 241 -8.96 -10.35 -24.10
C GLN A 241 -7.71 -10.41 -23.20
N PHE A 242 -7.18 -9.26 -22.77
CA PHE A 242 -6.07 -9.20 -21.79
C PHE A 242 -6.45 -9.79 -20.43
N VAL A 243 -7.65 -9.51 -19.92
CA VAL A 243 -8.13 -10.09 -18.65
C VAL A 243 -8.41 -11.59 -18.77
N ARG A 244 -8.73 -12.09 -19.97
CA ARG A 244 -8.89 -13.53 -20.24
C ARG A 244 -7.55 -14.26 -20.30
N ASP A 245 -6.59 -13.70 -21.03
CA ASP A 245 -5.24 -14.24 -21.24
C ASP A 245 -4.19 -13.13 -21.15
N PRO A 246 -3.67 -12.83 -19.94
CA PRO A 246 -2.64 -11.82 -19.75
C PRO A 246 -1.28 -12.24 -20.34
N ALA A 247 -1.02 -13.54 -20.53
CA ALA A 247 0.23 -14.02 -21.13
C ALA A 247 0.30 -13.66 -22.63
N ARG A 248 -0.85 -13.49 -23.31
CA ARG A 248 -0.90 -12.99 -24.71
C ARG A 248 -0.22 -11.63 -24.90
N TRP A 249 -0.28 -10.75 -23.91
CA TRP A 249 0.43 -9.46 -23.94
C TRP A 249 1.95 -9.66 -23.92
N LEU A 250 2.45 -10.56 -23.07
CA LEU A 250 3.87 -10.92 -23.01
C LEU A 250 4.35 -11.61 -24.29
N ARG A 251 3.54 -12.50 -24.87
CA ARG A 251 3.83 -13.16 -26.16
C ARG A 251 3.95 -12.16 -27.32
N ALA A 252 3.06 -11.17 -27.40
CA ALA A 252 3.17 -10.09 -28.40
C ALA A 252 4.41 -9.21 -28.17
N MET A 253 4.72 -8.93 -26.90
CA MET A 253 5.88 -8.13 -26.52
C MET A 253 7.23 -8.82 -26.75
N ALA A 254 7.27 -10.14 -27.02
CA ALA A 254 8.47 -10.80 -27.54
C ALA A 254 8.86 -10.35 -28.98
N HIS A 255 8.00 -9.57 -29.64
CA HIS A 255 8.22 -9.03 -30.98
C HIS A 255 8.16 -7.49 -31.03
N ALA A 256 8.03 -6.83 -29.88
CA ALA A 256 7.80 -5.39 -29.79
C ALA A 256 8.68 -4.71 -28.72
N GLN A 257 8.78 -3.39 -28.81
CA GLN A 257 9.72 -2.60 -28.03
C GLN A 257 9.03 -1.72 -27.00
N HIS A 258 7.76 -1.36 -27.24
CA HIS A 258 7.04 -0.40 -26.42
C HIS A 258 5.66 -0.94 -25.97
N SER A 259 5.24 -0.56 -24.76
CA SER A 259 3.86 -0.75 -24.28
C SER A 259 3.54 0.27 -23.19
N PRO A 260 2.34 0.88 -23.17
CA PRO A 260 1.83 1.58 -22.00
C PRO A 260 0.96 0.67 -21.13
N SER A 261 0.96 0.88 -19.81
CA SER A 261 0.16 0.13 -18.84
C SER A 261 -0.14 0.95 -17.58
N PRO A 262 -1.33 0.82 -16.95
CA PRO A 262 -1.51 1.20 -15.54
C PRO A 262 -0.71 0.26 -14.62
N SER A 263 -0.53 0.66 -13.35
CA SER A 263 0.23 -0.09 -12.33
C SER A 263 -0.45 -1.44 -12.05
N PHE A 264 -1.77 -1.43 -11.80
CA PHE A 264 -2.51 -2.62 -11.36
C PHE A 264 -2.37 -3.82 -12.31
N ALA A 265 -2.16 -3.57 -13.60
CA ALA A 265 -2.07 -4.60 -14.61
C ALA A 265 -0.74 -5.37 -14.55
N LEU A 266 0.32 -4.76 -14.01
CA LEU A 266 1.61 -5.40 -13.79
C LEU A 266 1.51 -6.41 -12.65
N GLY A 267 0.94 -6.01 -11.50
CA GLY A 267 0.63 -6.91 -10.38
C GLY A 267 -0.39 -7.99 -10.77
N TYR A 268 -1.36 -7.67 -11.63
CA TYR A 268 -2.30 -8.65 -12.19
C TYR A 268 -1.59 -9.74 -13.01
N VAL A 269 -0.67 -9.35 -13.90
CA VAL A 269 0.13 -10.29 -14.70
C VAL A 269 1.02 -11.13 -13.79
N ALA A 270 1.74 -10.51 -12.86
CA ALA A 270 2.60 -11.19 -11.87
C ALA A 270 1.84 -12.21 -11.00
N HIS A 271 0.53 -12.00 -10.78
CA HIS A 271 -0.32 -12.92 -10.03
C HIS A 271 -0.99 -14.01 -10.90
N ARG A 272 -1.22 -13.76 -12.20
CA ARG A 272 -1.99 -14.66 -13.08
C ARG A 272 -1.16 -15.50 -14.04
N VAL A 273 0.09 -15.12 -14.30
CA VAL A 273 0.98 -15.80 -15.24
C VAL A 273 2.08 -16.49 -14.45
N SER A 274 2.30 -17.78 -14.70
CA SER A 274 3.40 -18.55 -14.09
C SER A 274 4.68 -18.42 -14.91
N PRO A 275 5.86 -18.72 -14.32
CA PRO A 275 7.12 -18.77 -15.07
C PRO A 275 7.10 -19.78 -16.24
N ASP A 276 6.32 -20.86 -16.12
CA ASP A 276 6.19 -21.89 -17.16
C ASP A 276 5.40 -21.38 -18.38
N ASP A 277 4.37 -20.55 -18.18
CA ASP A 277 3.56 -19.94 -19.26
C ASP A 277 4.36 -19.02 -20.20
N ILE A 278 5.53 -18.57 -19.74
CA ILE A 278 6.43 -17.66 -20.46
C ILE A 278 7.83 -18.25 -20.67
N ALA A 279 8.02 -19.54 -20.39
CA ALA A 279 9.34 -20.19 -20.41
C ALA A 279 10.06 -20.03 -21.76
N ASP A 280 9.32 -20.05 -22.87
CA ASP A 280 9.87 -20.01 -24.23
C ASP A 280 10.06 -18.58 -24.80
N LEU A 281 9.78 -17.53 -24.01
CA LEU A 281 9.80 -16.13 -24.48
C LEU A 281 11.16 -15.45 -24.27
N ASP A 282 11.52 -14.59 -25.22
CA ASP A 282 12.59 -13.59 -25.07
C ASP A 282 11.94 -12.20 -24.97
N LEU A 283 12.13 -11.55 -23.82
CA LEU A 283 11.62 -10.22 -23.48
C LEU A 283 12.76 -9.18 -23.42
N SER A 284 13.97 -9.52 -23.86
CA SER A 284 15.12 -8.60 -23.88
C SER A 284 14.99 -7.45 -24.89
N GLY A 285 14.05 -7.58 -25.85
CA GLY A 285 13.70 -6.52 -26.80
C GLY A 285 12.94 -5.32 -26.22
N TRP A 286 12.49 -5.37 -24.97
CA TRP A 286 11.67 -4.31 -24.37
C TRP A 286 12.50 -3.05 -24.13
N ARG A 287 12.04 -1.92 -24.66
CA ARG A 287 12.69 -0.61 -24.56
C ARG A 287 11.92 0.36 -23.69
N THR A 288 10.59 0.29 -23.69
CA THR A 288 9.71 1.18 -22.93
C THR A 288 8.46 0.44 -22.44
N LEU A 289 8.30 0.35 -21.12
CA LEU A 289 7.03 0.08 -20.45
C LEU A 289 6.59 1.37 -19.75
N ALA A 290 5.71 2.13 -20.39
CA ALA A 290 5.24 3.41 -19.85
C ALA A 290 4.16 3.16 -18.78
N VAL A 291 4.41 3.57 -17.53
CA VAL A 291 3.51 3.31 -16.39
C VAL A 291 2.97 4.60 -15.78
N GLY A 292 1.64 4.69 -15.66
CA GLY A 292 0.97 5.89 -15.14
C GLY A 292 -0.56 5.78 -15.14
N SER A 293 -1.26 6.92 -15.26
CA SER A 293 -2.73 7.10 -15.18
C SER A 293 -3.39 6.90 -13.80
N GLU A 294 -2.63 6.38 -12.84
CA GLU A 294 -2.95 6.15 -11.42
C GLU A 294 -1.65 6.23 -10.59
N PRO A 295 -1.69 6.20 -9.24
CA PRO A 295 -0.48 6.04 -8.43
C PRO A 295 0.28 4.78 -8.85
N VAL A 296 1.60 4.89 -9.01
CA VAL A 296 2.45 3.75 -9.39
C VAL A 296 2.94 3.07 -8.12
N GLU A 297 2.56 1.80 -7.95
CA GLU A 297 2.93 1.00 -6.79
C GLU A 297 4.27 0.29 -7.04
N VAL A 298 5.25 0.50 -6.16
CA VAL A 298 6.59 -0.11 -6.32
C VAL A 298 6.53 -1.64 -6.31
N GLU A 299 5.54 -2.21 -5.60
CA GLU A 299 5.33 -3.66 -5.53
C GLU A 299 4.81 -4.27 -6.85
N ASP A 300 3.99 -3.53 -7.61
CA ASP A 300 3.54 -3.95 -8.94
C ASP A 300 4.71 -3.97 -9.93
N LEU A 301 5.60 -2.97 -9.86
CA LEU A 301 6.83 -2.93 -10.65
C LEU A 301 7.76 -4.10 -10.28
N ARG A 302 8.03 -4.30 -8.98
CA ARG A 302 8.91 -5.36 -8.47
C ARG A 302 8.43 -6.75 -8.86
N SER A 303 7.18 -7.07 -8.59
CA SER A 303 6.62 -8.41 -8.84
C SER A 303 6.57 -8.76 -10.34
N PHE A 304 6.31 -7.77 -11.20
CA PHE A 304 6.37 -7.96 -12.64
C PHE A 304 7.81 -8.18 -13.14
N ALA A 305 8.78 -7.41 -12.64
CA ALA A 305 10.20 -7.58 -12.98
C ALA A 305 10.73 -8.95 -12.49
N GLU A 306 10.29 -9.42 -11.33
CA GLU A 306 10.65 -10.75 -10.80
C GLU A 306 10.12 -11.91 -11.67
N LEU A 307 8.87 -11.82 -12.16
CA LEU A 307 8.32 -12.80 -13.11
C LEU A 307 9.06 -12.79 -14.45
N THR A 308 9.33 -11.61 -15.01
CA THR A 308 9.76 -11.47 -16.41
C THR A 308 11.27 -11.35 -16.61
N GLY A 309 12.03 -11.00 -15.56
CA GLY A 309 13.47 -10.75 -15.66
C GLY A 309 14.29 -11.98 -16.07
N ALA A 310 13.86 -13.18 -15.68
CA ALA A 310 14.46 -14.44 -16.13
C ALA A 310 14.31 -14.68 -17.65
N ARG A 311 13.42 -13.94 -18.33
CA ARG A 311 13.22 -13.94 -19.80
C ARG A 311 13.83 -12.70 -20.47
N GLY A 312 14.60 -11.89 -19.76
CA GLY A 312 15.36 -10.76 -20.32
C GLY A 312 14.72 -9.38 -20.19
N PHE A 313 13.52 -9.25 -19.61
CA PHE A 313 12.97 -7.95 -19.25
C PHE A 313 13.89 -7.25 -18.24
N SER A 314 14.00 -5.92 -18.33
CA SER A 314 14.77 -5.10 -17.38
C SER A 314 13.94 -3.92 -16.91
N ALA A 315 14.09 -3.57 -15.64
CA ALA A 315 13.54 -2.39 -14.99
C ALA A 315 13.92 -1.08 -15.71
N ARG A 316 14.99 -1.08 -16.51
CA ARG A 316 15.35 0.05 -17.39
C ARG A 316 14.35 0.32 -18.51
N ALA A 317 13.46 -0.63 -18.82
CA ALA A 317 12.35 -0.40 -19.71
C ALA A 317 11.25 0.45 -19.04
N TYR A 318 11.12 0.45 -17.71
CA TYR A 318 10.09 1.26 -17.05
C TYR A 318 10.28 2.75 -17.33
N THR A 319 9.18 3.39 -17.69
CA THR A 319 9.09 4.83 -17.97
C THR A 319 7.90 5.37 -17.20
N LEU A 320 8.14 5.83 -15.97
CA LEU A 320 7.08 6.31 -15.07
C LEU A 320 6.64 7.70 -15.50
N ALA A 321 5.34 7.93 -15.65
CA ALA A 321 4.81 9.14 -16.25
C ALA A 321 3.59 9.70 -15.49
N TYR A 322 3.57 11.03 -15.32
CA TYR A 322 2.37 11.77 -14.91
C TYR A 322 1.66 12.33 -16.14
N GLY A 323 0.33 12.29 -16.12
CA GLY A 323 -0.48 12.68 -17.27
C GLY A 323 -1.97 12.83 -16.97
N LEU A 324 -2.63 13.64 -17.79
CA LEU A 324 -4.08 13.91 -17.77
C LEU A 324 -4.52 14.48 -19.12
N ALA A 325 -5.74 14.15 -19.56
CA ALA A 325 -6.34 14.64 -20.81
C ALA A 325 -6.34 16.17 -20.95
N GLU A 326 -6.43 16.95 -19.86
CA GLU A 326 -6.32 18.40 -19.88
C GLU A 326 -4.95 18.92 -20.37
N ALA A 327 -3.91 18.07 -20.31
CA ALA A 327 -2.60 18.27 -20.94
C ALA A 327 -2.41 17.34 -22.15
N THR A 328 -3.49 17.01 -22.86
CA THR A 328 -3.58 16.00 -23.94
C THR A 328 -3.39 14.56 -23.46
N LEU A 329 -2.22 14.24 -22.89
CA LEU A 329 -1.94 13.00 -22.18
C LEU A 329 -0.72 13.19 -21.28
N MET A 330 0.49 13.11 -21.83
CA MET A 330 1.72 13.00 -21.04
C MET A 330 2.19 14.39 -20.64
N VAL A 331 2.59 14.54 -19.37
CA VAL A 331 3.12 15.80 -18.81
C VAL A 331 4.60 15.67 -18.48
N THR A 332 4.95 14.65 -17.69
CA THR A 332 6.33 14.30 -17.31
C THR A 332 6.59 12.82 -17.52
N SER A 333 7.86 12.45 -17.64
CA SER A 333 8.33 11.08 -17.84
C SER A 333 9.67 10.89 -17.14
N SER A 334 9.89 9.73 -16.52
CA SER A 334 11.22 9.35 -16.03
C SER A 334 12.18 9.23 -17.23
N ALA A 335 13.47 9.46 -16.98
CA ALA A 335 14.50 9.44 -18.02
C ALA A 335 15.09 8.03 -18.15
N ARG A 336 15.11 7.46 -19.37
CA ARG A 336 15.53 6.07 -19.64
C ARG A 336 17.01 5.78 -19.37
N ASP A 337 17.82 6.82 -19.26
CA ASP A 337 19.24 6.77 -18.89
C ASP A 337 19.46 6.89 -17.36
N ARG A 338 18.40 7.14 -16.59
CA ARG A 338 18.41 7.25 -15.12
C ARG A 338 17.67 6.08 -14.47
N PRO A 339 18.02 5.70 -13.23
CA PRO A 339 17.17 4.83 -12.42
C PRO A 339 15.87 5.54 -12.04
N LEU A 340 14.83 4.79 -11.65
CA LEU A 340 13.58 5.37 -11.16
C LEU A 340 13.75 5.82 -9.70
N THR A 341 13.22 6.97 -9.34
CA THR A 341 13.28 7.47 -7.95
C THR A 341 12.09 6.94 -7.14
N ALA A 342 12.32 6.45 -5.92
CA ALA A 342 11.29 6.15 -4.94
C ALA A 342 11.60 6.87 -3.62
N LEU A 343 10.64 7.64 -3.11
CA LEU A 343 10.75 8.39 -1.85
C LEU A 343 9.82 7.82 -0.79
N ARG A 344 10.24 7.84 0.48
CA ARG A 344 9.37 7.68 1.64
C ARG A 344 9.30 9.01 2.38
N VAL A 345 8.10 9.55 2.61
CA VAL A 345 7.89 10.88 3.20
C VAL A 345 7.30 10.82 4.60
N ASP A 346 7.57 11.83 5.43
CA ASP A 346 6.97 11.98 6.76
C ASP A 346 5.53 12.48 6.64
N THR A 347 4.59 11.53 6.56
CA THR A 347 3.17 11.84 6.38
C THR A 347 2.57 12.65 7.53
N ALA A 348 3.19 12.65 8.72
CA ALA A 348 2.75 13.45 9.86
C ALA A 348 3.03 14.96 9.66
N THR A 349 4.07 15.32 8.91
CA THR A 349 4.49 16.73 8.70
C THR A 349 3.91 17.38 7.46
N LEU A 350 3.22 16.64 6.57
CA LEU A 350 2.65 17.17 5.32
C LEU A 350 1.64 18.31 5.57
N ARG A 351 2.00 19.54 5.20
CA ARG A 351 1.13 20.74 5.22
C ARG A 351 1.34 21.54 3.92
N PRO A 352 0.28 22.03 3.26
CA PRO A 352 0.44 22.93 2.11
C PRO A 352 1.24 24.17 2.48
N GLY A 353 2.11 24.64 1.58
CA GLY A 353 3.02 25.77 1.80
C GLY A 353 4.26 25.46 2.65
N GLU A 354 4.36 24.26 3.25
CA GLU A 354 5.48 23.85 4.10
C GLU A 354 6.39 22.82 3.39
N PRO A 355 7.69 22.76 3.74
CA PRO A 355 8.61 21.74 3.24
C PRO A 355 8.17 20.30 3.57
N VAL A 356 8.20 19.43 2.57
CA VAL A 356 8.02 17.99 2.68
C VAL A 356 9.31 17.38 3.21
N ARG A 357 9.20 16.66 4.34
CA ARG A 357 10.32 15.94 4.92
C ARG A 357 10.45 14.56 4.30
N ILE A 358 11.54 14.33 3.57
CA ILE A 358 11.93 13.02 3.07
C ILE A 358 12.51 12.20 4.23
N ILE A 359 12.11 10.93 4.34
CA ILE A 359 12.61 9.94 5.30
C ILE A 359 13.65 9.01 4.64
N ALA A 360 13.45 8.67 3.37
CA ALA A 360 14.38 7.87 2.58
C ALA A 360 14.16 8.09 1.08
N GLU A 361 15.24 7.94 0.31
CA GLU A 361 15.25 7.92 -1.16
C GLU A 361 15.94 6.64 -1.63
N VAL A 362 15.40 5.99 -2.66
CA VAL A 362 16.01 4.84 -3.33
C VAL A 362 15.85 4.94 -4.84
N ALA A 363 16.98 4.85 -5.54
CA ALA A 363 17.04 4.60 -6.97
C ALA A 363 16.76 3.12 -7.26
N LEU A 364 15.64 2.82 -7.92
CA LEU A 364 15.22 1.46 -8.28
C LEU A 364 15.97 0.95 -9.51
N ALA A 365 16.31 -0.35 -9.50
CA ALA A 365 16.96 -1.08 -10.59
C ALA A 365 16.62 -2.58 -10.50
N ASP A 366 17.04 -3.37 -11.50
CA ASP A 366 16.78 -4.82 -11.57
C ASP A 366 17.17 -5.58 -10.29
N ASP A 367 18.32 -5.24 -9.71
CA ASP A 367 18.89 -5.81 -8.49
C ASP A 367 18.50 -5.04 -7.22
N ARG A 368 17.69 -3.98 -7.34
CA ARG A 368 17.43 -3.02 -6.25
C ARG A 368 15.99 -2.53 -6.22
N TRP A 369 15.21 -3.17 -5.36
CA TRP A 369 13.83 -2.83 -5.08
C TRP A 369 13.63 -2.46 -3.60
N VAL A 370 12.54 -1.74 -3.31
CA VAL A 370 12.07 -1.48 -1.94
C VAL A 370 10.75 -2.16 -1.68
N SER A 371 10.49 -2.51 -0.42
CA SER A 371 9.27 -3.19 0.01
C SER A 371 8.66 -2.53 1.25
N GLY A 372 7.39 -2.83 1.50
CA GLY A 372 6.61 -2.26 2.60
C GLY A 372 5.88 -0.95 2.23
N PRO A 373 4.98 -0.47 3.10
CA PRO A 373 4.10 0.65 2.79
C PRO A 373 4.79 2.03 2.90
N GLY A 374 4.24 3.01 2.18
CA GLY A 374 4.59 4.43 2.32
C GLY A 374 5.65 4.96 1.35
N TRP A 375 6.03 4.18 0.34
CA TRP A 375 6.84 4.66 -0.79
C TRP A 375 5.96 5.34 -1.85
N ILE A 376 6.47 6.41 -2.46
CA ILE A 376 5.91 7.09 -3.63
C ILE A 376 6.99 7.17 -4.71
N THR A 377 6.62 6.98 -5.98
CA THR A 377 7.57 7.05 -7.10
C THR A 377 7.68 8.46 -7.66
N GLY A 378 8.87 8.81 -8.15
CA GLY A 378 9.06 9.94 -9.03
C GLY A 378 8.38 9.66 -10.37
N LEU A 379 7.55 10.59 -10.83
CA LEU A 379 6.86 10.51 -12.12
C LEU A 379 7.61 11.32 -13.19
N GLY A 380 8.92 11.49 -12.99
CA GLY A 380 9.82 12.11 -13.94
C GLY A 380 9.83 13.62 -13.99
N TYR A 381 10.45 14.14 -15.05
CA TYR A 381 10.89 15.52 -15.14
C TYR A 381 10.04 16.35 -16.11
N SER A 382 10.04 17.66 -15.87
CA SER A 382 9.55 18.65 -16.83
C SER A 382 10.35 18.61 -18.14
N THR A 383 9.69 18.93 -19.25
CA THR A 383 10.28 19.09 -20.58
C THR A 383 10.09 20.52 -21.08
N PRO A 384 10.87 21.00 -22.07
CA PRO A 384 10.64 22.30 -22.70
C PRO A 384 9.22 22.49 -23.26
N GLU A 385 8.57 21.41 -23.67
CA GLU A 385 7.23 21.39 -24.24
C GLU A 385 6.10 21.27 -23.19
N SER A 386 6.44 20.86 -21.96
CA SER A 386 5.52 20.58 -20.85
C SER A 386 6.25 20.69 -19.51
N THR A 387 6.08 21.81 -18.82
CA THR A 387 6.71 22.13 -17.54
C THR A 387 5.70 22.08 -16.39
N VAL A 388 6.11 21.54 -15.25
CA VAL A 388 5.34 21.51 -14.00
C VAL A 388 5.96 22.48 -12.99
N VAL A 389 5.12 23.33 -12.40
CA VAL A 389 5.45 24.14 -11.21
C VAL A 389 4.50 23.77 -10.07
N VAL A 390 4.83 24.17 -8.85
CA VAL A 390 4.02 23.96 -7.64
C VAL A 390 3.65 25.32 -7.07
N VAL A 391 2.41 25.52 -6.62
CA VAL A 391 1.93 26.84 -6.13
C VAL A 391 1.23 26.78 -4.77
N ASP A 392 1.21 27.92 -4.07
CA ASP A 392 0.42 28.16 -2.86
C ASP A 392 -1.06 28.46 -3.16
N ASP A 393 -1.88 28.64 -2.12
CA ASP A 393 -3.31 28.95 -2.23
C ASP A 393 -3.59 30.31 -2.93
N ASP A 394 -2.61 31.22 -2.98
CA ASP A 394 -2.67 32.50 -3.69
C ASP A 394 -2.12 32.40 -5.13
N GLY A 395 -1.69 31.21 -5.58
CA GLY A 395 -1.14 30.95 -6.90
C GLY A 395 0.32 31.37 -7.09
N ARG A 396 1.08 31.63 -6.01
CA ARG A 396 2.52 31.93 -6.08
C ARG A 396 3.33 30.66 -6.20
N GLU A 397 4.33 30.67 -7.07
CA GLU A 397 5.23 29.53 -7.29
C GLU A 397 6.08 29.26 -6.04
N LEU A 398 6.07 28.00 -5.61
CA LEU A 398 6.77 27.47 -4.44
C LEU A 398 8.10 26.82 -4.85
N PRO A 399 9.13 26.87 -3.98
CA PRO A 399 10.42 26.24 -4.25
C PRO A 399 10.33 24.70 -4.18
N ASP A 400 11.34 24.03 -4.73
CA ASP A 400 11.50 22.58 -4.60
C ASP A 400 11.45 22.13 -3.14
N GLY A 401 10.87 20.95 -2.92
CA GLY A 401 10.63 20.35 -1.63
C GLY A 401 9.34 20.82 -0.94
N VAL A 402 8.62 21.84 -1.43
CA VAL A 402 7.42 22.38 -0.76
C VAL A 402 6.12 21.80 -1.35
N LEU A 403 5.16 21.46 -0.48
CA LEU A 403 3.87 20.89 -0.87
C LEU A 403 2.88 21.98 -1.35
N GLY A 404 2.28 21.80 -2.53
CA GLY A 404 1.27 22.73 -3.07
C GLY A 404 0.39 22.13 -4.17
N GLU A 405 -0.33 22.99 -4.91
CA GLU A 405 -1.05 22.59 -6.14
C GLU A 405 -0.06 22.45 -7.30
N MET A 406 -0.15 21.36 -8.07
CA MET A 406 0.63 21.23 -9.30
C MET A 406 -0.02 22.01 -10.46
N VAL A 407 0.79 22.78 -11.17
CA VAL A 407 0.37 23.58 -12.34
C VAL A 407 1.23 23.23 -13.54
N VAL A 408 0.59 22.87 -14.66
CA VAL A 408 1.25 22.52 -15.92
C VAL A 408 1.22 23.71 -16.88
N ILE A 409 2.34 23.94 -17.55
CA ILE A 409 2.57 25.04 -18.50
C ILE A 409 3.26 24.45 -19.73
N GLY A 410 2.65 24.56 -20.92
CA GLY A 410 3.25 24.05 -22.16
C GLY A 410 2.24 23.93 -23.30
N ASP A 411 2.75 23.68 -24.51
CA ASP A 411 1.94 23.65 -25.74
C ASP A 411 1.05 22.39 -25.87
N SER A 412 1.14 21.43 -24.94
CA SER A 412 0.17 20.34 -24.82
C SER A 412 -1.03 20.64 -23.90
N VAL A 413 -1.06 21.79 -23.21
CA VAL A 413 -2.23 22.24 -22.44
C VAL A 413 -3.40 22.53 -23.39
N ALA A 414 -4.54 21.90 -23.13
CA ALA A 414 -5.73 22.01 -23.96
C ALA A 414 -6.32 23.43 -24.01
N LEU A 415 -7.17 23.69 -25.00
CA LEU A 415 -7.83 25.00 -25.19
C LEU A 415 -8.83 25.34 -24.07
N GLY A 416 -9.28 24.33 -23.31
CA GLY A 416 -10.30 24.46 -22.27
C GLY A 416 -11.34 23.35 -22.33
N TYR A 417 -12.43 23.53 -21.57
CA TYR A 417 -13.60 22.64 -21.59
C TYR A 417 -14.73 23.26 -22.40
N THR A 418 -15.58 22.44 -23.04
CA THR A 418 -16.74 22.92 -23.81
C THR A 418 -17.80 23.67 -22.99
N ASP A 419 -17.87 23.45 -21.67
CA ASP A 419 -18.88 24.03 -20.79
C ASP A 419 -18.43 25.35 -20.09
N GLY A 420 -17.16 25.75 -20.23
CA GLY A 420 -16.58 26.92 -19.55
C GLY A 420 -16.63 26.90 -18.01
N ALA A 421 -17.01 25.79 -17.38
CA ALA A 421 -17.43 25.77 -15.98
C ALA A 421 -16.25 25.69 -14.96
N GLY A 422 -16.43 26.28 -13.77
CA GLY A 422 -15.43 26.25 -12.71
C GLY A 422 -15.28 24.88 -12.04
N GLY A 423 -14.06 24.33 -12.04
CA GLY A 423 -13.67 23.07 -11.40
C GLY A 423 -12.42 23.20 -10.54
N ALA A 424 -12.01 22.12 -9.86
CA ALA A 424 -10.71 22.06 -9.19
C ALA A 424 -9.58 22.08 -10.22
N THR A 425 -9.62 21.12 -11.15
CA THR A 425 -8.90 21.20 -12.43
C THR A 425 -9.47 22.35 -13.27
N ARG A 426 -8.62 23.30 -13.66
CA ARG A 426 -8.98 24.53 -14.36
C ARG A 426 -7.83 25.00 -15.25
N ILE A 427 -8.17 25.54 -16.41
CA ILE A 427 -7.20 26.17 -17.33
C ILE A 427 -7.44 27.68 -17.26
N THR A 428 -6.39 28.45 -17.00
CA THR A 428 -6.46 29.90 -16.80
C THR A 428 -5.18 30.52 -17.35
N ASP A 429 -5.32 31.48 -18.26
CA ASP A 429 -4.20 32.15 -18.95
C ASP A 429 -3.16 31.18 -19.56
N GLY A 430 -3.65 30.06 -20.14
CA GLY A 430 -2.82 29.01 -20.74
C GLY A 430 -2.10 28.10 -19.73
N ARG A 431 -2.28 28.31 -18.43
CA ARG A 431 -1.77 27.44 -17.36
C ARG A 431 -2.86 26.47 -16.90
N LEU A 432 -2.52 25.19 -16.77
CA LEU A 432 -3.40 24.14 -16.26
C LEU A 432 -3.13 23.92 -14.78
N TYR A 433 -4.01 24.43 -13.93
CA TYR A 433 -4.04 24.05 -12.51
C TYR A 433 -4.71 22.69 -12.43
N THR A 434 -3.96 21.66 -12.01
CA THR A 434 -4.38 20.25 -12.12
C THR A 434 -5.47 19.88 -11.12
N GLY A 435 -5.53 20.56 -9.97
CA GLY A 435 -6.25 20.09 -8.79
C GLY A 435 -5.60 18.87 -8.12
N ASP A 436 -4.33 18.56 -8.43
CA ASP A 436 -3.54 17.51 -7.79
C ASP A 436 -2.49 18.14 -6.84
N ALA A 437 -2.35 17.55 -5.65
CA ALA A 437 -1.39 17.95 -4.63
C ALA A 437 -0.08 17.19 -4.84
N GLY A 438 1.03 17.92 -4.81
CA GLY A 438 2.35 17.35 -5.03
C GLY A 438 3.46 18.32 -4.65
N PHE A 439 4.69 17.89 -4.90
CA PHE A 439 5.90 18.69 -4.74
C PHE A 439 6.90 18.30 -5.84
N ARG A 440 7.84 19.20 -6.14
CA ARG A 440 9.03 18.87 -6.93
C ARG A 440 10.17 18.54 -5.99
N TYR A 441 11.02 17.60 -6.33
CA TYR A 441 12.23 17.29 -5.58
C TYR A 441 13.33 16.88 -6.56
N HIS A 442 14.42 17.65 -6.57
CA HIS A 442 15.45 17.59 -7.62
C HIS A 442 14.87 17.72 -9.04
N ASP A 443 13.92 18.66 -9.21
CA ASP A 443 13.14 18.89 -10.43
C ASP A 443 12.27 17.70 -10.91
N GLU A 444 12.24 16.58 -10.17
CA GLU A 444 11.35 15.44 -10.42
C GLU A 444 10.01 15.64 -9.73
N VAL A 445 8.91 15.22 -10.37
CA VAL A 445 7.54 15.43 -9.91
C VAL A 445 7.06 14.28 -9.03
N PHE A 446 6.59 14.60 -7.83
CA PHE A 446 5.99 13.65 -6.87
C PHE A 446 4.54 14.04 -6.57
N VAL A 447 3.61 13.10 -6.81
CA VAL A 447 2.17 13.33 -6.68
C VAL A 447 1.62 12.57 -5.47
N LEU A 448 0.90 13.28 -4.60
CA LEU A 448 0.28 12.71 -3.39
C LEU A 448 -1.22 12.44 -3.56
N GLY A 449 -1.90 13.11 -4.50
CA GLY A 449 -3.31 12.86 -4.84
C GLY A 449 -4.14 14.12 -5.05
N ARG A 450 -5.43 13.96 -5.38
CA ARG A 450 -6.35 15.07 -5.73
C ARG A 450 -6.63 16.02 -4.55
N MET A 451 -6.33 17.31 -4.72
CA MET A 451 -6.74 18.38 -3.80
C MET A 451 -8.27 18.42 -3.64
N GLY A 452 -8.74 18.76 -2.44
CA GLY A 452 -10.17 18.79 -2.13
C GLY A 452 -10.87 17.43 -2.08
N THR A 453 -10.21 16.34 -2.50
CA THR A 453 -10.66 14.97 -2.18
C THR A 453 -10.14 14.47 -0.83
N SER A 454 -9.32 15.29 -0.16
CA SER A 454 -8.89 15.08 1.22
C SER A 454 -9.78 15.82 2.21
N LEU A 455 -10.31 15.12 3.21
CA LEU A 455 -10.93 15.73 4.39
C LEU A 455 -9.88 15.96 5.48
N LYS A 456 -9.85 17.15 6.10
CA LYS A 456 -8.96 17.42 7.24
C LYS A 456 -9.59 16.86 8.53
N VAL A 457 -8.98 15.81 9.09
CA VAL A 457 -9.40 15.17 10.33
C VAL A 457 -8.24 15.25 11.33
N ARG A 458 -8.44 15.95 12.45
CA ARG A 458 -7.43 16.07 13.54
C ARG A 458 -6.02 16.47 13.05
N GLY A 459 -5.95 17.37 12.05
CA GLY A 459 -4.71 17.84 11.44
C GLY A 459 -4.17 16.98 10.27
N ARG A 460 -4.66 15.75 10.08
CA ARG A 460 -4.30 14.84 8.97
C ARG A 460 -5.22 15.04 7.77
N SER A 461 -4.71 14.86 6.56
CA SER A 461 -5.52 14.73 5.32
C SER A 461 -5.99 13.28 5.14
N VAL A 462 -7.28 13.07 4.88
CA VAL A 462 -7.90 11.75 4.63
C VAL A 462 -8.49 11.73 3.22
N PHE A 463 -7.89 11.00 2.28
CA PHE A 463 -8.33 11.00 0.87
C PHE A 463 -9.48 10.02 0.61
N MET A 464 -10.49 10.45 -0.16
CA MET A 464 -11.66 9.62 -0.49
C MET A 464 -11.30 8.33 -1.26
N GLU A 465 -10.21 8.35 -2.03
CA GLU A 465 -9.77 7.17 -2.79
C GLU A 465 -9.15 6.08 -1.90
N ASP A 466 -8.45 6.47 -0.83
CA ASP A 466 -7.96 5.55 0.20
C ASP A 466 -9.15 4.91 0.92
N ILE A 467 -10.18 5.69 1.21
CA ILE A 467 -11.45 5.21 1.80
C ILE A 467 -12.10 4.19 0.87
N GLU A 468 -12.27 4.49 -0.41
CA GLU A 468 -12.86 3.56 -1.39
C GLU A 468 -12.04 2.27 -1.52
N SER A 469 -10.72 2.38 -1.60
CA SER A 469 -9.81 1.23 -1.75
C SER A 469 -9.78 0.36 -0.49
N ARG A 470 -9.80 1.00 0.69
CA ARG A 470 -9.85 0.30 1.98
C ARG A 470 -11.22 -0.34 2.23
N VAL A 471 -12.32 0.35 1.91
CA VAL A 471 -13.67 -0.24 1.98
C VAL A 471 -13.80 -1.39 0.98
N ALA A 472 -13.31 -1.26 -0.26
CA ALA A 472 -13.32 -2.35 -1.24
C ALA A 472 -12.61 -3.60 -0.70
N ARG A 473 -11.37 -3.44 -0.22
CA ARG A 473 -10.58 -4.51 0.39
C ARG A 473 -11.26 -5.15 1.61
N GLU A 474 -11.92 -4.36 2.45
CA GLU A 474 -12.52 -4.83 3.70
C GLU A 474 -14.00 -5.23 3.62
N THR A 475 -14.66 -5.03 2.47
CA THR A 475 -16.06 -5.45 2.21
C THR A 475 -16.21 -6.47 1.08
N GLY A 476 -15.15 -6.71 0.30
CA GLY A 476 -15.22 -7.54 -0.92
C GLY A 476 -15.91 -6.86 -2.11
N ILE A 477 -16.39 -5.62 -1.96
CA ILE A 477 -16.97 -4.85 -3.06
C ILE A 477 -15.86 -4.38 -3.99
N THR A 478 -15.98 -4.66 -5.28
CA THR A 478 -15.09 -4.14 -6.31
C THR A 478 -14.94 -2.61 -6.17
N LYS A 479 -13.71 -2.06 -6.12
CA LYS A 479 -13.45 -0.60 -6.02
C LYS A 479 -14.27 0.20 -7.04
N GLY A 480 -14.40 -0.31 -8.27
CA GLY A 480 -15.25 0.23 -9.34
C GLY A 480 -16.77 0.19 -9.12
N LYS A 481 -17.27 -0.23 -7.95
CA LYS A 481 -18.67 -0.10 -7.50
C LYS A 481 -18.83 0.88 -6.33
N LEU A 482 -17.75 1.47 -5.81
CA LEU A 482 -17.78 2.42 -4.70
C LEU A 482 -17.50 3.85 -5.18
N ALA A 483 -17.87 4.83 -4.34
CA ALA A 483 -17.44 6.21 -4.41
C ALA A 483 -17.59 6.90 -3.04
N ALA A 484 -16.55 7.50 -2.50
CA ALA A 484 -16.60 8.27 -1.25
C ALA A 484 -16.59 9.78 -1.53
N VAL A 485 -17.30 10.52 -0.69
CA VAL A 485 -17.51 11.97 -0.82
C VAL A 485 -17.40 12.63 0.54
N SER A 486 -16.67 13.75 0.61
CA SER A 486 -16.53 14.58 1.80
C SER A 486 -17.80 15.39 2.10
N LEU A 487 -18.18 15.49 3.37
CA LEU A 487 -19.18 16.43 3.88
C LEU A 487 -18.48 17.60 4.57
N THR A 488 -18.40 18.73 3.87
CA THR A 488 -17.93 20.02 4.42
C THR A 488 -19.09 20.98 4.55
N GLY A 489 -19.54 21.25 5.79
CA GLY A 489 -20.65 22.18 6.06
C GLY A 489 -21.35 22.06 7.42
N GLY A 490 -21.02 21.04 8.25
CA GLY A 490 -21.58 20.86 9.59
C GLY A 490 -20.57 21.12 10.72
N ALA A 491 -21.04 21.02 11.97
CA ALA A 491 -20.20 21.19 13.18
C ALA A 491 -19.12 20.10 13.37
N ALA A 492 -19.18 19.01 12.61
CA ALA A 492 -18.18 17.95 12.58
C ALA A 492 -17.90 17.49 11.13
N PRO A 493 -16.66 17.06 10.82
CA PRO A 493 -16.29 16.54 9.51
C PRO A 493 -16.94 15.17 9.23
N GLY A 494 -17.39 14.91 8.00
CA GLY A 494 -18.08 13.67 7.65
C GLY A 494 -17.78 13.14 6.25
N ILE A 495 -18.19 11.90 5.97
CA ILE A 495 -18.07 11.23 4.67
C ILE A 495 -19.38 10.52 4.33
N VAL A 496 -19.77 10.57 3.06
CA VAL A 496 -20.82 9.73 2.47
C VAL A 496 -20.19 8.74 1.50
N LEU A 497 -20.47 7.45 1.68
CA LEU A 497 -20.08 6.40 0.76
C LEU A 497 -21.26 5.96 -0.10
N PHE A 498 -21.12 6.09 -1.42
CA PHE A 498 -22.04 5.55 -2.41
C PHE A 498 -21.58 4.16 -2.86
N ALA A 499 -22.51 3.21 -3.07
CA ALA A 499 -22.19 1.89 -3.62
C ALA A 499 -23.23 1.32 -4.59
N GLU A 500 -22.77 0.91 -5.77
CA GLU A 500 -23.53 0.24 -6.84
C GLU A 500 -23.69 -1.26 -6.54
N THR A 501 -24.29 -1.54 -5.40
CA THR A 501 -24.58 -2.88 -4.93
C THR A 501 -25.85 -2.83 -4.09
N ALA A 502 -26.56 -3.96 -3.99
CA ALA A 502 -27.71 -4.06 -3.11
C ALA A 502 -27.30 -3.74 -1.67
N PRO A 503 -28.17 -3.06 -0.88
CA PRO A 503 -27.91 -2.84 0.53
C PRO A 503 -27.79 -4.17 1.27
N GLY A 504 -26.85 -4.24 2.21
CA GLY A 504 -26.53 -5.45 2.97
C GLY A 504 -25.45 -5.19 4.01
N GLU A 505 -24.97 -6.25 4.66
CA GLU A 505 -24.06 -6.17 5.83
C GLU A 505 -22.74 -5.41 5.57
N TRP A 506 -22.31 -5.34 4.31
CA TRP A 506 -21.16 -4.54 3.89
C TRP A 506 -21.30 -3.06 4.28
N ILE A 507 -22.52 -2.51 4.39
CA ILE A 507 -22.79 -1.12 4.82
C ILE A 507 -22.21 -0.88 6.21
N THR A 508 -22.42 -1.82 7.13
CA THR A 508 -21.91 -1.73 8.51
C THR A 508 -20.38 -1.81 8.51
N ARG A 509 -19.82 -2.73 7.74
CA ARG A 509 -18.37 -2.91 7.60
C ARG A 509 -17.70 -1.68 6.98
N ALA A 510 -18.30 -1.10 5.95
CA ALA A 510 -17.87 0.15 5.34
C ALA A 510 -17.90 1.32 6.33
N ARG A 511 -18.97 1.44 7.13
CA ARG A 511 -19.05 2.45 8.20
C ARG A 511 -17.93 2.31 9.22
N THR A 512 -17.55 1.09 9.61
CA THR A 512 -16.40 0.86 10.50
C THR A 512 -15.10 1.37 9.89
N VAL A 513 -14.83 1.07 8.61
CA VAL A 513 -13.63 1.55 7.89
C VAL A 513 -13.59 3.08 7.84
N VAL A 514 -14.67 3.72 7.40
CA VAL A 514 -14.77 5.18 7.30
C VAL A 514 -14.61 5.84 8.69
N ARG A 515 -15.29 5.30 9.72
CA ARG A 515 -15.22 5.83 11.10
C ARG A 515 -13.83 5.64 11.73
N GLY A 516 -13.07 4.63 11.32
CA GLY A 516 -11.67 4.45 11.72
C GLY A 516 -10.75 5.59 11.23
N GLU A 517 -11.08 6.21 10.10
CA GLU A 517 -10.32 7.31 9.51
C GLU A 517 -10.79 8.69 10.00
N LEU A 518 -12.09 8.84 10.28
CA LEU A 518 -12.69 10.07 10.84
C LEU A 518 -12.57 10.22 12.36
N GLY A 519 -12.46 9.11 13.09
CA GLY A 519 -12.63 9.07 14.53
C GLY A 519 -14.09 9.11 14.99
N PRO A 520 -14.35 8.99 16.30
CA PRO A 520 -15.69 8.77 16.87
C PRO A 520 -16.67 9.93 16.73
N ALA A 521 -16.22 11.14 16.36
CA ALA A 521 -17.07 12.32 16.20
C ALA A 521 -17.44 12.63 14.73
N GLY A 522 -17.02 11.79 13.77
CA GLY A 522 -17.25 12.05 12.35
C GLY A 522 -18.52 11.39 11.80
N THR A 523 -19.31 12.16 11.05
CA THR A 523 -20.56 11.68 10.44
C THR A 523 -20.27 10.71 9.30
N VAL A 524 -20.95 9.55 9.27
CA VAL A 524 -20.82 8.56 8.20
C VAL A 524 -22.17 8.23 7.59
N GLY A 525 -22.41 8.71 6.37
CA GLY A 525 -23.53 8.32 5.52
C GLY A 525 -23.16 7.15 4.61
N VAL A 526 -24.11 6.28 4.30
CA VAL A 526 -23.98 5.29 3.22
C VAL A 526 -25.22 5.35 2.34
N VAL A 527 -25.03 5.29 1.03
CA VAL A 527 -26.11 5.39 0.03
C VAL A 527 -25.92 4.28 -0.99
N THR A 528 -26.98 3.52 -1.22
CA THR A 528 -26.97 2.41 -2.19
C THR A 528 -27.92 2.70 -3.32
N GLY A 529 -27.60 2.28 -4.52
CA GLY A 529 -28.53 2.39 -5.65
C GLY A 529 -28.28 1.29 -6.68
N PRO A 530 -29.15 1.22 -7.70
CA PRO A 530 -29.00 0.28 -8.80
C PRO A 530 -27.65 0.49 -9.50
N ARG A 531 -27.19 -0.54 -10.22
CA ARG A 531 -25.98 -0.43 -11.02
C ARG A 531 -26.10 0.78 -11.94
N GLY A 532 -25.12 1.69 -11.85
CA GLY A 532 -25.09 2.91 -12.65
C GLY A 532 -25.55 4.19 -11.96
N PHE A 533 -26.05 4.13 -10.73
CA PHE A 533 -26.43 5.34 -10.00
C PHE A 533 -25.22 6.18 -9.55
N ILE A 534 -24.04 5.57 -9.35
CA ILE A 534 -22.80 6.35 -9.18
C ILE A 534 -22.43 6.87 -10.56
N ARG A 535 -22.46 8.19 -10.72
CA ARG A 535 -22.04 8.79 -11.98
C ARG A 535 -20.52 8.71 -12.11
N ARG A 536 -20.05 8.19 -13.23
CA ARG A 536 -18.65 7.85 -13.50
C ARG A 536 -18.09 8.63 -14.68
N THR A 537 -16.78 8.58 -14.84
CA THR A 537 -16.07 9.03 -16.04
C THR A 537 -16.30 8.06 -17.20
N SER A 538 -16.01 8.53 -18.41
CA SER A 538 -15.75 7.71 -19.62
C SER A 538 -14.65 6.64 -19.42
N SER A 539 -13.76 6.86 -18.45
CA SER A 539 -12.71 5.96 -17.93
C SER A 539 -13.04 5.27 -16.58
N GLY A 540 -14.31 5.24 -16.15
CA GLY A 540 -14.79 4.46 -14.98
C GLY A 540 -14.60 5.03 -13.56
N LYS A 541 -13.78 6.08 -13.35
CA LYS A 541 -13.57 6.69 -12.00
C LYS A 541 -14.85 7.43 -11.49
N PRO A 542 -15.09 7.62 -10.17
CA PRO A 542 -16.31 8.28 -9.69
C PRO A 542 -16.33 9.82 -9.81
N ARG A 543 -17.48 10.43 -10.13
CA ARG A 543 -17.65 11.89 -10.14
C ARG A 543 -18.10 12.44 -8.78
N ARG A 544 -17.16 12.45 -7.84
CA ARG A 544 -17.39 12.71 -6.42
C ARG A 544 -18.14 14.02 -6.12
N ARG A 545 -17.89 15.14 -6.83
CA ARG A 545 -18.63 16.41 -6.64
C ARG A 545 -20.07 16.37 -7.22
N HIS A 546 -20.37 15.50 -8.18
CA HIS A 546 -21.77 15.25 -8.56
C HIS A 546 -22.51 14.49 -7.49
N MET A 547 -21.89 13.41 -7.00
CA MET A 547 -22.48 12.57 -5.98
C MET A 547 -22.73 13.39 -4.71
N TRP A 548 -21.86 14.36 -4.39
CA TRP A 548 -22.12 15.40 -3.42
C TRP A 548 -23.35 16.26 -3.75
N GLN A 549 -23.38 16.93 -4.92
CA GLN A 549 -24.48 17.83 -5.30
C GLN A 549 -25.85 17.13 -5.33
N LEU A 550 -25.94 15.98 -6.00
CA LEU A 550 -27.16 15.17 -6.07
C LEU A 550 -27.62 14.70 -4.69
N TYR A 551 -26.69 14.39 -3.78
CA TYR A 551 -27.00 14.03 -2.40
C TYR A 551 -27.53 15.23 -1.62
N THR A 552 -26.84 16.38 -1.66
CA THR A 552 -27.27 17.59 -0.94
C THR A 552 -28.57 18.20 -1.47
N GLU A 553 -28.89 17.99 -2.75
CA GLU A 553 -30.16 18.44 -3.36
C GLU A 553 -31.28 17.40 -3.24
N GLY A 554 -31.03 16.19 -2.73
CA GLY A 554 -32.03 15.11 -2.63
C GLY A 554 -32.46 14.52 -3.98
N ARG A 555 -31.60 14.59 -5.01
CA ARG A 555 -31.91 14.27 -6.42
C ARG A 555 -31.39 12.91 -6.89
N LEU A 556 -31.07 12.00 -5.98
CA LEU A 556 -30.58 10.65 -6.28
C LEU A 556 -31.74 9.67 -6.57
N ALA A 557 -32.24 9.68 -7.80
CA ALA A 557 -33.30 8.76 -8.23
C ALA A 557 -32.89 7.29 -8.07
N GLY A 558 -33.71 6.49 -7.40
CA GLY A 558 -33.47 5.06 -7.14
C GLY A 558 -32.43 4.78 -6.06
N ALA A 559 -31.91 5.78 -5.36
CA ALA A 559 -31.02 5.58 -4.22
C ALA A 559 -31.82 5.34 -2.93
N ALA A 560 -31.38 4.35 -2.15
CA ALA A 560 -31.74 4.21 -0.75
C ALA A 560 -30.62 4.82 0.10
N GLU A 561 -30.95 5.88 0.85
CA GLU A 561 -30.08 6.40 1.90
C GLU A 561 -30.16 5.50 3.13
N HIS A 562 -28.99 5.18 3.67
CA HIS A 562 -28.82 4.48 4.94
C HIS A 562 -28.22 5.49 5.91
N PRO A 563 -29.06 6.25 6.64
CA PRO A 563 -28.58 7.14 7.68
C PRO A 563 -27.87 6.34 8.78
N GLY A 564 -26.78 6.90 9.32
CA GLY A 564 -26.18 6.39 10.55
C GLY A 564 -27.10 6.69 11.72
N ALA A 565 -27.37 5.70 12.56
CA ALA A 565 -28.15 5.91 13.78
C ALA A 565 -27.29 6.69 14.79
N ASP A 566 -27.52 7.99 14.88
CA ASP A 566 -27.07 8.81 16.02
C ASP A 566 -28.27 9.60 16.59
N THR A 567 -28.62 9.26 17.83
CA THR A 567 -29.42 10.05 18.79
C THR A 567 -30.82 10.53 18.38
N THR A 568 -31.81 9.63 18.47
CA THR A 568 -33.03 9.91 19.26
C THR A 568 -33.52 8.62 19.93
N ALA A 569 -34.05 8.72 21.14
CA ALA A 569 -34.50 7.58 21.93
C ALA A 569 -35.95 7.19 21.59
N THR A 570 -36.16 5.93 21.18
CA THR A 570 -37.49 5.30 21.28
C THR A 570 -37.37 3.78 21.42
N SER A 571 -38.25 3.22 22.25
CA SER A 571 -38.40 1.81 22.65
C SER A 571 -37.88 0.74 21.66
N VAL A 572 -36.95 -0.09 22.14
CA VAL A 572 -36.61 -1.38 21.51
C VAL A 572 -37.81 -2.32 21.61
N SER A 573 -38.43 -2.65 20.48
CA SER A 573 -39.44 -3.70 20.41
C SER A 573 -38.79 -5.07 20.58
N THR A 574 -39.33 -5.88 21.50
CA THR A 574 -38.83 -7.22 21.83
C THR A 574 -39.78 -8.31 21.33
N ALA A 575 -39.49 -8.91 20.17
CA ALA A 575 -39.80 -10.31 19.79
C ALA A 575 -39.60 -10.55 18.27
N PRO A 576 -39.32 -11.78 17.81
CA PRO A 576 -38.59 -12.87 18.46
C PRO A 576 -37.40 -13.36 17.60
N ALA A 577 -36.70 -14.40 18.05
CA ALA A 577 -35.73 -15.13 17.23
C ALA A 577 -36.37 -15.71 15.95
N LEU A 578 -35.54 -16.05 14.95
CA LEU A 578 -35.99 -16.75 13.74
C LEU A 578 -36.76 -18.03 14.12
N SER A 579 -37.94 -18.25 13.52
CA SER A 579 -38.64 -19.53 13.69
C SER A 579 -37.82 -20.68 13.11
N ILE A 580 -37.90 -21.86 13.73
CA ILE A 580 -37.10 -23.02 13.32
C ILE A 580 -37.32 -23.36 11.84
N ASP A 581 -38.56 -23.34 11.35
CA ASP A 581 -38.90 -23.53 9.93
C ASP A 581 -38.18 -22.55 8.99
N ARG A 582 -37.91 -21.31 9.45
CA ARG A 582 -37.19 -20.31 8.66
C ARG A 582 -35.69 -20.62 8.66
N VAL A 583 -35.14 -21.08 9.78
CA VAL A 583 -33.75 -21.53 9.84
C VAL A 583 -33.53 -22.76 8.96
N GLU A 584 -34.44 -23.74 8.99
CA GLU A 584 -34.39 -24.94 8.14
C GLU A 584 -34.44 -24.62 6.63
N ARG A 585 -35.31 -23.68 6.20
CA ARG A 585 -35.34 -23.21 4.81
C ARG A 585 -34.02 -22.55 4.38
N LEU A 586 -33.40 -21.80 5.28
CA LEU A 586 -32.13 -21.13 5.02
C LEU A 586 -30.97 -22.12 4.96
N LEU A 587 -30.97 -23.17 5.79
CA LEU A 587 -30.06 -24.31 5.65
C LEU A 587 -30.26 -25.02 4.30
N ALA A 588 -31.50 -25.30 3.90
CA ALA A 588 -31.80 -25.96 2.64
C ALA A 588 -31.27 -25.17 1.43
N ALA A 589 -31.57 -23.86 1.36
CA ALA A 589 -31.08 -22.98 0.30
C ALA A 589 -29.54 -22.87 0.29
N ALA A 590 -28.92 -22.84 1.47
CA ALA A 590 -27.46 -22.79 1.58
C ALA A 590 -26.80 -24.08 1.03
N LEU A 591 -27.40 -25.24 1.28
CA LEU A 591 -26.92 -26.54 0.80
C LEU A 591 -27.16 -26.80 -0.71
N GLU A 592 -27.91 -25.95 -1.42
CA GLU A 592 -27.97 -26.00 -2.90
C GLU A 592 -26.64 -25.57 -3.54
N THR A 593 -25.84 -24.74 -2.85
CA THR A 593 -24.59 -24.16 -3.35
C THR A 593 -23.34 -24.69 -2.66
N VAL A 594 -23.49 -25.34 -1.50
CA VAL A 594 -22.38 -25.90 -0.70
C VAL A 594 -22.44 -27.42 -0.70
N SER A 595 -21.43 -28.04 -1.32
CA SER A 595 -21.25 -29.49 -1.24
C SER A 595 -20.84 -29.90 0.17
N ILE A 596 -21.58 -30.84 0.76
CA ILE A 596 -21.29 -31.45 2.07
C ILE A 596 -21.21 -32.97 1.95
N PRO A 597 -20.42 -33.67 2.80
CA PRO A 597 -20.36 -35.12 2.77
C PRO A 597 -21.73 -35.78 3.00
N PRO A 598 -22.02 -36.93 2.35
CA PRO A 598 -23.25 -37.66 2.57
C PRO A 598 -23.34 -38.12 4.03
N ASN A 599 -24.57 -38.24 4.54
CA ASN A 599 -24.86 -38.62 5.93
C ASN A 599 -24.24 -37.69 7.00
N SER A 600 -23.96 -36.43 6.66
CA SER A 600 -23.62 -35.40 7.66
C SER A 600 -24.83 -34.96 8.48
N ALA A 601 -24.60 -34.61 9.74
CA ALA A 601 -25.55 -33.88 10.58
C ALA A 601 -25.39 -32.36 10.39
N ALA A 602 -26.43 -31.57 10.71
CA ALA A 602 -26.40 -30.12 10.67
C ALA A 602 -26.98 -29.50 11.94
N LEU A 603 -26.25 -28.55 12.53
CA LEU A 603 -26.61 -27.83 13.73
C LEU A 603 -26.60 -26.32 13.45
N PHE A 604 -27.50 -25.59 14.11
CA PHE A 604 -27.58 -24.14 14.12
C PHE A 604 -26.94 -23.61 15.40
N GLU A 605 -25.87 -22.84 15.28
CA GLU A 605 -25.06 -22.39 16.41
C GLU A 605 -24.98 -20.86 16.51
N GLY A 606 -24.20 -20.36 17.46
CA GLY A 606 -23.96 -18.93 17.61
C GLY A 606 -25.15 -18.14 18.19
N SER A 607 -25.09 -16.82 18.06
CA SER A 607 -25.93 -15.94 18.88
C SER A 607 -27.44 -16.02 18.61
N LEU A 608 -27.87 -16.33 17.39
CA LEU A 608 -29.29 -16.51 17.09
C LEU A 608 -29.86 -17.83 17.63
N ALA A 609 -29.05 -18.89 17.71
CA ALA A 609 -29.46 -20.16 18.32
C ALA A 609 -29.73 -19.98 19.84
N GLU A 610 -28.92 -19.16 20.48
CA GLU A 610 -29.04 -18.76 21.90
C GLU A 610 -30.15 -17.73 22.21
N GLY A 611 -30.95 -17.35 21.21
CA GLY A 611 -32.01 -16.34 21.36
C GLY A 611 -31.50 -14.89 21.48
N PHE A 612 -30.21 -14.65 21.24
CA PHE A 612 -29.66 -13.30 21.06
C PHE A 612 -29.77 -12.84 19.60
N GLY A 613 -29.15 -11.70 19.27
CA GLY A 613 -29.18 -11.15 17.91
C GLY A 613 -30.35 -10.21 17.62
N ASN A 614 -30.51 -9.94 16.33
CA ASN A 614 -31.51 -9.10 15.67
C ASN A 614 -31.66 -9.52 14.19
N GLU A 615 -32.42 -8.77 13.38
CA GLU A 615 -32.67 -9.13 11.97
C GLU A 615 -31.42 -9.13 11.07
N GLY A 616 -30.38 -8.36 11.43
CA GLY A 616 -29.10 -8.30 10.72
C GLY A 616 -27.98 -9.12 11.37
N SER A 617 -28.34 -10.11 12.21
CA SER A 617 -27.37 -11.06 12.77
C SER A 617 -27.17 -12.25 11.82
N ASP A 618 -25.91 -12.68 11.74
CA ASP A 618 -25.45 -13.81 10.93
C ASP A 618 -26.11 -15.13 11.36
N ILE A 619 -26.22 -16.07 10.42
CA ILE A 619 -26.70 -17.43 10.68
C ILE A 619 -25.49 -18.38 10.61
N ASP A 620 -25.06 -18.91 11.76
CA ASP A 620 -24.01 -19.91 11.85
C ASP A 620 -24.58 -21.34 11.75
N PHE A 621 -24.10 -22.14 10.81
CA PHE A 621 -24.35 -23.58 10.72
C PHE A 621 -23.06 -24.38 10.91
N LEU A 622 -23.12 -25.43 11.73
CA LEU A 622 -22.08 -26.45 11.84
C LEU A 622 -22.58 -27.75 11.20
N ILE A 623 -21.88 -28.20 10.16
CA ILE A 623 -22.06 -29.48 9.51
C ILE A 623 -21.04 -30.46 10.10
N VAL A 624 -21.53 -31.56 10.68
CA VAL A 624 -20.68 -32.63 11.23
C VAL A 624 -20.73 -33.82 10.28
N ALA A 625 -19.62 -34.11 9.63
CA ALA A 625 -19.44 -35.25 8.73
C ALA A 625 -19.02 -36.50 9.51
N PRO A 626 -19.45 -37.70 9.10
CA PRO A 626 -19.04 -38.95 9.73
C PRO A 626 -17.56 -39.27 9.45
N GLY A 627 -16.89 -39.98 10.37
CA GLY A 627 -15.53 -40.47 10.20
C GLY A 627 -14.42 -39.55 10.72
N ASP A 628 -13.21 -39.77 10.21
CA ASP A 628 -11.94 -39.19 10.70
C ASP A 628 -11.23 -38.24 9.71
N GLU A 629 -11.78 -38.04 8.52
CA GLU A 629 -11.22 -37.16 7.49
C GLU A 629 -11.04 -35.72 8.00
N GLN A 630 -9.94 -35.07 7.63
CA GLN A 630 -9.62 -33.73 8.14
C GLN A 630 -10.31 -32.63 7.30
N MET A 631 -11.54 -32.27 7.67
CA MET A 631 -12.33 -31.23 6.98
C MET A 631 -11.69 -29.82 7.10
N PRO A 632 -11.90 -28.93 6.10
CA PRO A 632 -11.37 -27.57 6.12
C PRO A 632 -11.83 -26.75 7.34
N THR A 633 -10.92 -25.97 7.92
CA THR A 633 -11.24 -25.15 9.11
C THR A 633 -11.95 -23.85 8.80
N LEU A 634 -11.75 -23.30 7.59
CA LEU A 634 -12.35 -22.07 7.09
C LEU A 634 -13.85 -22.28 6.79
N PRO A 635 -14.75 -21.40 7.25
CA PRO A 635 -16.16 -21.46 6.89
C PRO A 635 -16.41 -21.12 5.42
N THR A 636 -17.42 -21.76 4.84
CA THR A 636 -18.04 -21.34 3.57
C THR A 636 -19.11 -20.29 3.87
N VAL A 637 -18.96 -19.08 3.33
CA VAL A 637 -19.96 -18.01 3.48
C VAL A 637 -20.85 -17.97 2.24
N VAL A 638 -22.16 -18.10 2.43
CA VAL A 638 -23.18 -17.95 1.38
C VAL A 638 -24.22 -16.91 1.78
N PHE A 639 -25.00 -16.43 0.81
CA PHE A 639 -26.04 -15.43 1.02
C PHE A 639 -27.38 -15.96 0.52
N ALA A 640 -28.35 -16.14 1.42
CA ALA A 640 -29.72 -16.54 1.10
C ALA A 640 -30.74 -15.70 1.88
N ASP A 641 -31.90 -15.40 1.27
CA ASP A 641 -32.92 -14.45 1.74
C ASP A 641 -32.36 -13.14 2.33
N GLY A 642 -31.28 -12.61 1.74
CA GLY A 642 -30.65 -11.35 2.17
C GLY A 642 -29.86 -11.43 3.49
N ARG A 643 -29.55 -12.62 4.00
CA ARG A 643 -28.69 -12.84 5.18
C ARG A 643 -27.38 -13.52 4.81
N ARG A 644 -26.31 -13.20 5.54
CA ARG A 644 -25.09 -13.99 5.55
C ARG A 644 -25.29 -15.28 6.36
N ILE A 645 -25.01 -16.40 5.70
CA ILE A 645 -25.02 -17.73 6.27
C ILE A 645 -23.58 -18.24 6.27
N GLU A 646 -23.07 -18.61 7.44
CA GLU A 646 -21.74 -19.17 7.61
C GLU A 646 -21.85 -20.68 7.86
N ILE A 647 -21.35 -21.50 6.93
CA ILE A 647 -21.33 -22.96 7.07
C ILE A 647 -19.91 -23.43 7.43
N ARG A 648 -19.75 -23.99 8.62
CA ARG A 648 -18.52 -24.66 9.08
C ARG A 648 -18.66 -26.17 8.89
N THR A 649 -17.64 -26.85 8.39
CA THR A 649 -17.63 -28.32 8.24
C THR A 649 -16.57 -28.95 9.14
N ARG A 650 -16.92 -29.97 9.93
CA ARG A 650 -15.99 -30.74 10.77
C ARG A 650 -16.29 -32.22 10.61
N SER A 651 -15.28 -33.08 10.66
CA SER A 651 -15.53 -34.51 10.89
C SER A 651 -15.80 -34.78 12.38
N GLU A 652 -16.42 -35.91 12.66
CA GLU A 652 -16.67 -36.36 14.03
C GLU A 652 -15.36 -36.44 14.83
N ALA A 653 -14.28 -36.99 14.24
CA ALA A 653 -12.98 -37.08 14.93
C ALA A 653 -12.34 -35.71 15.21
N GLN A 654 -12.41 -34.77 14.27
CA GLN A 654 -11.92 -33.39 14.49
C GLN A 654 -12.66 -32.70 15.63
N LEU A 655 -13.98 -32.89 15.69
CA LEU A 655 -14.81 -32.31 16.73
C LEU A 655 -14.50 -32.98 18.07
N ARG A 656 -14.49 -34.32 18.14
CA ARG A 656 -14.11 -35.13 19.31
C ARG A 656 -12.78 -34.68 19.91
N ALA A 657 -11.72 -34.58 19.09
CA ALA A 657 -10.40 -34.10 19.51
C ALA A 657 -10.34 -32.61 19.90
N GLN A 658 -11.36 -31.81 19.58
CA GLN A 658 -11.52 -30.45 20.12
C GLN A 658 -12.19 -30.48 21.51
N LEU A 659 -13.22 -31.31 21.69
CA LEU A 659 -13.94 -31.41 22.97
C LEU A 659 -13.06 -32.04 24.07
N GLU A 660 -12.33 -33.10 23.72
CA GLU A 660 -11.36 -33.78 24.60
C GLU A 660 -10.21 -32.86 25.05
N ARG A 661 -9.81 -31.89 24.22
CA ARG A 661 -8.84 -30.87 24.64
C ARG A 661 -9.40 -29.97 25.73
N VAL A 662 -10.66 -29.56 25.63
CA VAL A 662 -11.29 -28.73 26.68
C VAL A 662 -11.41 -29.49 28.00
N THR A 663 -11.74 -30.78 27.97
CA THR A 663 -11.90 -31.58 29.19
C THR A 663 -10.58 -32.00 29.83
N GLY A 664 -9.47 -32.01 29.08
CA GLY A 664 -8.14 -32.42 29.57
C GLY A 664 -7.12 -31.29 29.85
N ALA A 665 -7.36 -30.04 29.42
CA ALA A 665 -6.28 -29.04 29.33
C ALA A 665 -5.79 -28.40 30.64
N GLY A 666 -6.47 -28.57 31.77
CA GLY A 666 -5.99 -28.09 33.07
C GLY A 666 -5.71 -26.58 33.20
N GLY A 667 -6.26 -25.75 32.29
CA GLY A 667 -6.19 -24.29 32.32
C GLY A 667 -5.55 -23.62 31.10
N ASP A 668 -4.65 -24.28 30.36
CA ASP A 668 -3.98 -23.68 29.18
C ASP A 668 -4.82 -23.85 27.90
N LEU A 669 -5.96 -23.18 27.86
CA LEU A 669 -6.91 -23.19 26.74
C LEU A 669 -6.86 -21.90 25.93
N ASP A 670 -6.95 -22.03 24.61
CA ASP A 670 -7.14 -20.90 23.70
C ASP A 670 -8.62 -20.46 23.67
N GLU A 671 -8.84 -19.14 23.57
CA GLU A 671 -10.17 -18.52 23.54
C GLU A 671 -11.01 -19.00 22.33
N ASP A 672 -10.40 -19.25 21.17
CA ASP A 672 -11.08 -19.78 19.99
C ASP A 672 -11.58 -21.22 20.23
N VAL A 673 -10.78 -22.06 20.88
CA VAL A 673 -11.18 -23.44 21.22
C VAL A 673 -12.34 -23.43 22.22
N LEU A 674 -12.27 -22.58 23.24
CA LEU A 674 -13.34 -22.41 24.22
C LEU A 674 -14.63 -21.90 23.55
N ASN A 675 -14.55 -20.85 22.72
CA ASN A 675 -15.69 -20.28 21.99
C ASN A 675 -16.36 -21.28 21.03
N ARG A 676 -15.59 -22.14 20.35
CA ARG A 676 -16.16 -23.19 19.51
C ARG A 676 -16.90 -24.27 20.31
N CYS A 677 -16.39 -24.64 21.48
CA CYS A 677 -17.07 -25.59 22.36
C CYS A 677 -18.35 -24.98 22.95
N GLN A 678 -18.34 -23.68 23.31
CA GLN A 678 -19.54 -22.94 23.71
C GLN A 678 -20.61 -22.95 22.61
N ARG A 679 -20.21 -22.72 21.34
CA ARG A 679 -21.12 -22.73 20.19
C ARG A 679 -21.70 -24.11 19.91
N PHE A 680 -20.86 -25.15 19.82
CA PHE A 680 -21.32 -26.51 19.59
C PHE A 680 -22.28 -27.00 20.67
N ARG A 681 -21.96 -26.77 21.95
CA ARG A 681 -22.77 -27.21 23.07
C ARG A 681 -24.15 -26.55 23.13
N ASN A 682 -24.25 -25.29 22.71
CA ASN A 682 -25.50 -24.52 22.69
C ASN A 682 -26.16 -24.51 21.30
N ALA A 683 -25.77 -25.42 20.40
CA ALA A 683 -26.31 -25.48 19.06
C ALA A 683 -27.66 -26.24 19.03
N THR A 684 -28.62 -25.72 18.25
CA THR A 684 -29.87 -26.41 17.95
C THR A 684 -29.64 -27.43 16.83
N VAL A 685 -29.91 -28.72 17.06
CA VAL A 685 -29.81 -29.74 16.00
C VAL A 685 -30.97 -29.56 15.00
N LEU A 686 -30.64 -29.30 13.73
CA LEU A 686 -31.61 -29.17 12.64
C LEU A 686 -31.76 -30.47 11.84
N ARG A 687 -30.66 -31.20 11.66
CA ARG A 687 -30.63 -32.46 10.91
C ARG A 687 -29.73 -33.45 11.62
N SER A 688 -30.32 -34.54 12.13
CA SER A 688 -29.59 -35.68 12.65
C SER A 688 -29.14 -36.63 11.54
N SER A 689 -28.17 -37.48 11.85
CA SER A 689 -27.71 -38.57 10.98
C SER A 689 -27.29 -39.75 11.84
N ALA A 690 -27.76 -40.95 11.50
CA ALA A 690 -27.36 -42.18 12.20
C ALA A 690 -25.89 -42.57 11.97
N ALA A 691 -25.16 -41.86 11.09
CA ALA A 691 -23.74 -42.06 10.86
C ALA A 691 -22.83 -41.16 11.74
N VAL A 692 -23.41 -40.26 12.54
CA VAL A 692 -22.67 -39.29 13.37
C VAL A 692 -23.12 -39.42 14.83
N ASP A 693 -22.19 -39.72 15.73
CA ASP A 693 -22.43 -39.88 17.16
C ASP A 693 -22.52 -38.51 17.88
N LEU A 694 -23.57 -37.74 17.60
CA LEU A 694 -23.80 -36.44 18.26
C LEU A 694 -24.03 -36.57 19.77
N ASP A 695 -24.72 -37.61 20.22
CA ASP A 695 -24.99 -37.83 21.64
C ASP A 695 -23.70 -38.15 22.41
N GLY A 696 -22.83 -39.01 21.87
CA GLY A 696 -21.52 -39.28 22.44
C GLY A 696 -20.55 -38.10 22.37
N LEU A 697 -20.64 -37.25 21.34
CA LEU A 697 -19.92 -35.97 21.30
C LEU A 697 -20.40 -35.00 22.39
N LEU A 698 -21.71 -34.83 22.57
CA LEU A 698 -22.27 -33.96 23.63
C LEU A 698 -21.97 -34.50 25.03
N ALA A 699 -21.93 -35.82 25.20
CA ALA A 699 -21.56 -36.47 26.47
C ALA A 699 -20.11 -36.20 26.92
N LEU A 700 -19.20 -35.84 25.99
CA LEU A 700 -17.82 -35.45 26.33
C LEU A 700 -17.75 -34.10 27.05
N LEU A 701 -18.75 -33.22 26.90
CA LEU A 701 -18.82 -31.91 27.57
C LEU A 701 -20.11 -31.78 28.39
N PRO A 702 -20.21 -32.42 29.57
CA PRO A 702 -21.34 -32.24 30.48
C PRO A 702 -21.55 -30.77 30.86
N ALA A 703 -22.81 -30.39 31.13
CA ALA A 703 -23.22 -29.00 31.40
C ALA A 703 -22.39 -28.35 32.50
N ASP A 704 -22.36 -29.00 33.67
CA ASP A 704 -21.80 -28.43 34.89
C ASP A 704 -20.27 -28.32 34.78
N GLY A 705 -19.59 -29.38 34.33
CA GLY A 705 -18.13 -29.37 34.13
C GLY A 705 -17.66 -28.40 33.05
N PHE A 706 -18.47 -28.15 32.01
CA PHE A 706 -18.13 -27.12 31.03
C PHE A 706 -18.36 -25.70 31.57
N ALA A 707 -19.41 -25.46 32.34
CA ALA A 707 -19.65 -24.18 33.01
C ALA A 707 -18.52 -23.83 34.00
N GLU A 708 -18.05 -24.82 34.78
CA GLU A 708 -16.85 -24.69 35.64
C GLU A 708 -15.60 -24.32 34.84
N THR A 709 -15.38 -24.98 33.69
CA THR A 709 -14.23 -24.72 32.81
C THR A 709 -14.27 -23.30 32.22
N VAL A 710 -15.43 -22.86 31.70
CA VAL A 710 -15.64 -21.50 31.17
C VAL A 710 -15.47 -20.46 32.28
N SER A 711 -16.03 -20.69 33.46
CA SER A 711 -15.90 -19.79 34.61
C SER A 711 -14.44 -19.64 35.04
N GLY A 712 -13.74 -20.75 35.30
CA GLY A 712 -12.34 -20.75 35.72
C GLY A 712 -11.40 -20.03 34.74
N TRP A 713 -11.63 -20.23 33.44
CA TRP A 713 -10.85 -19.57 32.39
C TRP A 713 -11.05 -18.04 32.37
N TRP A 714 -12.31 -17.56 32.41
CA TRP A 714 -12.57 -16.11 32.51
C TRP A 714 -12.07 -15.53 33.84
N ALA A 715 -12.13 -16.29 34.93
CA ALA A 715 -11.62 -15.89 36.24
C ALA A 715 -10.09 -15.70 36.23
N GLN A 716 -9.35 -16.61 35.60
CA GLN A 716 -7.90 -16.48 35.44
C GLN A 716 -7.54 -15.27 34.57
N ARG A 717 -8.24 -15.06 33.46
CA ARG A 717 -8.05 -13.87 32.61
C ARG A 717 -8.32 -12.57 33.37
N SER A 718 -9.39 -12.54 34.18
CA SER A 718 -9.70 -11.41 35.07
C SER A 718 -8.54 -11.11 36.03
N ARG A 719 -8.04 -12.13 36.74
CA ARG A 719 -6.89 -12.00 37.65
C ARG A 719 -5.67 -11.43 36.94
N HIS A 720 -5.34 -11.93 35.75
CA HIS A 720 -4.17 -11.47 35.00
C HIS A 720 -4.30 -10.00 34.58
N ALA A 721 -5.47 -9.58 34.09
CA ALA A 721 -5.74 -8.20 33.72
C ALA A 721 -5.73 -7.25 34.94
N LEU A 722 -6.38 -7.62 36.04
CA LEU A 722 -6.43 -6.81 37.26
C LEU A 722 -5.06 -6.69 37.94
N TRP A 723 -4.27 -7.77 38.02
CA TRP A 723 -2.89 -7.68 38.52
C TRP A 723 -1.97 -6.86 37.61
N PHE A 724 -2.18 -6.91 36.31
CA PHE A 724 -1.44 -6.06 35.36
C PHE A 724 -1.83 -4.58 35.51
N ALA A 725 -3.10 -4.28 35.78
CA ALA A 725 -3.54 -2.92 36.13
C ALA A 725 -2.87 -2.41 37.42
N VAL A 726 -2.82 -3.22 38.50
CA VAL A 726 -2.10 -2.87 39.74
C VAL A 726 -0.61 -2.62 39.46
N ALA A 727 0.01 -3.40 38.58
CA ALA A 727 1.38 -3.14 38.15
C ALA A 727 1.52 -1.77 37.46
N LEU A 728 0.69 -1.49 36.45
CA LEU A 728 0.76 -0.26 35.68
C LEU A 728 0.46 0.98 36.53
N ARG A 729 -0.48 0.92 37.48
CA ARG A 729 -0.71 2.02 38.44
C ARG A 729 0.54 2.28 39.28
N ALA A 730 1.14 1.23 39.86
CA ALA A 730 2.38 1.38 40.63
C ALA A 730 3.53 1.97 39.79
N LEU A 731 3.57 1.67 38.49
CA LEU A 731 4.54 2.22 37.55
C LEU A 731 4.21 3.65 37.04
N GLY A 732 3.12 4.27 37.50
CA GLY A 732 2.72 5.62 37.09
C GLY A 732 2.10 5.70 35.70
N ALA A 733 1.41 4.63 35.27
CA ALA A 733 0.71 4.52 33.99
C ALA A 733 -0.82 4.41 34.21
N ASP A 734 -1.38 5.30 35.03
CA ASP A 734 -2.75 5.22 35.56
C ASP A 734 -3.83 5.05 34.48
N ALA A 735 -3.79 5.85 33.41
CA ALA A 735 -4.76 5.75 32.31
C ALA A 735 -4.72 4.41 31.56
N GLU A 736 -3.57 3.72 31.55
CA GLU A 736 -3.45 2.37 31.02
C GLU A 736 -3.95 1.33 32.05
N ALA A 737 -3.64 1.55 33.33
CA ALA A 737 -4.12 0.73 34.43
C ALA A 737 -5.65 0.69 34.51
N ASP A 738 -6.34 1.84 34.42
CA ASP A 738 -7.81 1.89 34.45
C ASP A 738 -8.43 1.17 33.25
N GLY A 739 -7.78 1.19 32.08
CA GLY A 739 -8.18 0.41 30.91
C GLY A 739 -8.11 -1.10 31.15
N TRP A 740 -6.99 -1.58 31.69
CA TRP A 740 -6.81 -2.99 32.07
C TRP A 740 -7.72 -3.43 33.22
N ALA A 741 -7.97 -2.54 34.17
CA ALA A 741 -8.87 -2.77 35.29
C ALA A 741 -10.31 -3.00 34.81
N ARG A 742 -10.76 -2.19 33.83
CA ARG A 742 -12.10 -2.28 33.23
C ARG A 742 -12.28 -3.57 32.42
N ASP A 743 -11.27 -4.00 31.67
CA ASP A 743 -11.30 -5.31 31.00
C ASP A 743 -11.31 -6.45 32.04
N GLY A 744 -10.45 -6.38 33.06
CA GLY A 744 -10.39 -7.38 34.13
C GLY A 744 -11.72 -7.54 34.87
N LEU A 745 -12.41 -6.43 35.16
CA LEU A 745 -13.77 -6.43 35.71
C LEU A 745 -14.79 -7.06 34.74
N LEU A 746 -14.74 -6.73 33.44
CA LEU A 746 -15.60 -7.37 32.43
C LEU A 746 -15.38 -8.90 32.41
N GLN A 747 -14.14 -9.38 32.51
CA GLN A 747 -13.89 -10.83 32.59
C GLN A 747 -14.37 -11.44 33.91
N ALA A 748 -14.35 -10.69 35.03
CA ALA A 748 -14.95 -11.13 36.29
C ALA A 748 -16.46 -11.32 36.15
N VAL A 749 -17.15 -10.38 35.51
CA VAL A 749 -18.59 -10.47 35.23
C VAL A 749 -18.93 -11.68 34.36
N LYS A 750 -18.10 -12.01 33.35
CA LYS A 750 -18.25 -13.23 32.54
C LYS A 750 -18.03 -14.51 33.36
N SER A 751 -16.97 -14.56 34.16
CA SER A 751 -16.68 -15.67 35.08
C SER A 751 -17.87 -15.95 35.99
N TRP A 752 -18.44 -14.89 36.58
CA TRP A 752 -19.60 -14.97 37.44
C TRP A 752 -20.85 -15.42 36.69
N ALA A 753 -21.12 -14.89 35.50
CA ALA A 753 -22.25 -15.32 34.68
C ALA A 753 -22.21 -16.83 34.37
N ALA A 754 -21.01 -17.39 34.11
CA ALA A 754 -20.82 -18.82 33.93
C ALA A 754 -21.23 -19.63 35.18
N THR A 755 -20.90 -19.18 36.39
CA THR A 755 -21.36 -19.83 37.64
C THR A 755 -22.87 -19.79 37.84
N ARG A 756 -23.59 -18.95 37.08
CA ARG A 756 -25.05 -18.83 37.10
C ARG A 756 -25.74 -19.53 35.92
N GLY A 757 -25.01 -20.38 35.18
CA GLY A 757 -25.55 -21.24 34.12
C GLY A 757 -25.46 -20.69 32.69
N GLU A 758 -24.91 -19.49 32.48
CA GLU A 758 -24.62 -18.98 31.13
C GLU A 758 -23.42 -19.75 30.54
N THR A 759 -23.64 -20.63 29.55
CA THR A 759 -22.55 -21.40 28.91
C THR A 759 -22.17 -20.94 27.50
N TYR A 760 -22.79 -19.84 27.03
CA TYR A 760 -22.39 -19.10 25.84
C TYR A 760 -22.16 -17.64 26.24
N ILE A 761 -20.91 -17.20 26.35
CA ILE A 761 -20.55 -15.88 26.90
C ILE A 761 -19.72 -15.08 25.90
N GLU A 762 -20.37 -14.15 25.20
CA GLU A 762 -19.71 -13.17 24.32
C GLU A 762 -19.86 -11.75 24.89
N THR A 763 -18.78 -10.96 24.90
CA THR A 763 -18.73 -9.59 25.46
C THR A 763 -19.92 -8.70 25.07
N LYS A 764 -20.37 -8.78 23.80
CA LYS A 764 -21.49 -7.97 23.25
C LYS A 764 -22.87 -8.37 23.81
N TRP A 765 -23.02 -9.57 24.35
CA TRP A 765 -24.29 -10.09 24.87
C TRP A 765 -24.38 -10.09 26.40
N VAL A 766 -23.27 -9.86 27.10
CA VAL A 766 -23.21 -9.72 28.57
C VAL A 766 -24.37 -8.88 29.14
N PRO A 767 -24.76 -7.70 28.59
CA PRO A 767 -25.91 -6.96 29.12
C PRO A 767 -27.21 -7.76 29.17
N ARG A 768 -27.55 -8.49 28.09
CA ARG A 768 -28.76 -9.33 28.01
C ARG A 768 -28.63 -10.60 28.84
N GLN A 769 -27.43 -11.18 28.95
CA GLN A 769 -27.16 -12.34 29.80
C GLN A 769 -27.39 -11.98 31.27
N LEU A 770 -26.90 -10.81 31.71
CA LEU A 770 -27.20 -10.28 33.04
C LEU A 770 -28.70 -10.04 33.26
N ASP A 771 -29.45 -9.57 32.25
CA ASP A 771 -30.91 -9.48 32.34
C ASP A 771 -31.57 -10.88 32.52
N ARG A 772 -31.10 -11.92 31.82
CA ARG A 772 -31.59 -13.31 32.01
C ARG A 772 -31.33 -13.80 33.44
N ILE A 773 -30.12 -13.61 33.95
CA ILE A 773 -29.75 -14.06 35.30
C ILE A 773 -30.56 -13.28 36.37
N VAL A 774 -30.69 -11.95 36.26
CA VAL A 774 -31.49 -11.13 37.20
C VAL A 774 -32.98 -11.47 37.14
N ALA A 775 -33.52 -11.83 35.98
CA ALA A 775 -34.91 -12.29 35.86
C ALA A 775 -35.14 -13.66 36.53
N ALA A 776 -34.12 -14.51 36.62
CA ALA A 776 -34.18 -15.81 37.29
C ALA A 776 -33.92 -15.72 38.82
N ASP A 777 -33.08 -14.77 39.25
CA ASP A 777 -32.70 -14.54 40.65
C ASP A 777 -32.66 -13.03 40.94
N PRO A 778 -33.79 -12.41 41.35
CA PRO A 778 -33.88 -10.96 41.54
C PRO A 778 -32.99 -10.39 42.65
N ASP A 779 -32.54 -11.21 43.62
CA ASP A 779 -31.76 -10.76 44.77
C ASP A 779 -30.36 -10.23 44.37
N ILE A 780 -29.87 -10.59 43.18
CA ILE A 780 -28.59 -10.10 42.64
C ILE A 780 -28.71 -8.80 41.82
N ALA A 781 -29.91 -8.26 41.62
CA ALA A 781 -30.13 -7.06 40.80
C ALA A 781 -29.22 -5.90 41.23
N GLN A 782 -29.09 -5.68 42.55
CA GLN A 782 -28.24 -4.63 43.12
C GLN A 782 -26.76 -4.77 42.74
N GLN A 783 -26.24 -5.99 42.57
CA GLN A 783 -24.87 -6.24 42.14
C GLN A 783 -24.67 -5.93 40.65
N VAL A 784 -25.64 -6.30 39.81
CA VAL A 784 -25.64 -6.01 38.38
C VAL A 784 -25.80 -4.51 38.12
N ASP A 785 -26.67 -3.84 38.85
CA ASP A 785 -26.88 -2.39 38.76
C ASP A 785 -25.64 -1.61 39.19
N ALA A 786 -24.92 -2.07 40.22
CA ALA A 786 -23.63 -1.47 40.61
C ALA A 786 -22.56 -1.57 39.51
N TYR A 787 -22.60 -2.60 38.66
CA TYR A 787 -21.75 -2.71 37.47
C TYR A 787 -22.22 -1.80 36.34
N ARG A 788 -23.53 -1.72 36.10
CA ARG A 788 -24.13 -0.85 35.07
C ARG A 788 -23.96 0.64 35.38
N ALA A 789 -23.90 1.01 36.65
CA ALA A 789 -23.71 2.38 37.13
C ALA A 789 -22.24 2.82 37.20
N LEU A 790 -21.27 1.95 36.89
CA LEU A 790 -19.85 2.26 36.97
C LEU A 790 -19.47 3.36 35.94
N PRO A 791 -18.95 4.52 36.37
CA PRO A 791 -18.68 5.63 35.45
C PRO A 791 -17.49 5.35 34.51
N ALA A 792 -17.37 6.18 33.46
CA ALA A 792 -16.34 6.02 32.42
C ALA A 792 -14.92 6.32 32.94
N ASP A 793 -14.82 7.16 33.96
CA ASP A 793 -13.64 7.59 34.71
C ASP A 793 -13.49 6.89 36.07
N ALA A 794 -14.21 5.78 36.29
CA ALA A 794 -14.04 4.94 37.48
C ALA A 794 -12.57 4.50 37.64
N THR A 795 -12.14 4.45 38.89
CA THR A 795 -10.77 4.14 39.32
C THR A 795 -10.53 2.64 39.49
N LEU A 796 -9.26 2.21 39.43
CA LEU A 796 -8.85 0.84 39.76
C LEU A 796 -9.40 0.33 41.12
N ASP A 797 -9.51 1.17 42.16
CA ASP A 797 -10.01 0.72 43.47
C ASP A 797 -11.52 0.42 43.48
N GLU A 798 -12.30 1.21 42.75
CA GLU A 798 -13.73 0.97 42.52
C GLU A 798 -13.92 -0.31 41.70
N MET A 799 -13.12 -0.49 40.65
CA MET A 799 -13.17 -1.68 39.78
C MET A 799 -12.73 -2.96 40.51
N LEU A 800 -11.69 -2.91 41.35
CA LEU A 800 -11.30 -4.02 42.22
C LEU A 800 -12.41 -4.35 43.23
N THR A 801 -12.98 -3.33 43.88
CA THR A 801 -14.07 -3.50 44.85
C THR A 801 -15.30 -4.17 44.23
N LEU A 802 -15.60 -3.83 42.97
CA LEU A 802 -16.70 -4.43 42.23
C LEU A 802 -16.36 -5.84 41.73
N ALA A 803 -15.12 -6.09 41.28
CA ALA A 803 -14.67 -7.42 40.83
C ALA A 803 -14.75 -8.48 41.94
N ARG A 804 -14.52 -8.11 43.21
CA ARG A 804 -14.76 -8.97 44.38
C ARG A 804 -16.21 -9.47 44.45
N ARG A 805 -17.19 -8.59 44.19
CA ARG A 805 -18.62 -8.99 44.16
C ARG A 805 -18.89 -10.04 43.09
N PHE A 806 -18.13 -10.03 42.00
CA PHE A 806 -18.16 -11.04 40.93
C PHE A 806 -17.19 -12.23 41.16
N GLY A 807 -16.69 -12.44 42.39
CA GLY A 807 -15.93 -13.63 42.79
C GLY A 807 -14.42 -13.58 42.58
N ILE A 808 -13.84 -12.39 42.31
CA ILE A 808 -12.40 -12.20 42.16
C ILE A 808 -11.83 -11.53 43.42
N ASP A 809 -11.83 -12.27 44.53
CA ASP A 809 -11.48 -11.79 45.87
C ASP A 809 -9.97 -11.74 46.15
N ASP A 810 -9.17 -12.51 45.41
CA ASP A 810 -7.74 -12.72 45.65
C ASP A 810 -6.83 -11.62 45.07
N VAL A 811 -7.41 -10.65 44.35
CA VAL A 811 -6.72 -9.48 43.80
C VAL A 811 -6.89 -8.25 44.70
N THR A 812 -5.76 -7.62 45.01
CA THR A 812 -5.66 -6.44 45.88
C THR A 812 -4.74 -5.41 45.26
N ASP A 813 -4.87 -4.14 45.66
CA ASP A 813 -3.85 -3.12 45.34
C ASP A 813 -2.58 -3.38 46.16
N ASP A 814 -1.79 -4.34 45.71
CA ASP A 814 -0.57 -4.77 46.39
C ASP A 814 0.57 -4.99 45.37
N PRO A 815 1.29 -3.93 44.99
CA PRO A 815 2.46 -4.03 44.14
C PRO A 815 3.66 -4.75 44.79
N ASP A 816 3.59 -5.16 46.07
CA ASP A 816 4.57 -6.04 46.69
C ASP A 816 4.34 -7.53 46.35
N ARG A 817 3.16 -7.88 45.79
CA ARG A 817 2.87 -9.20 45.22
C ARG A 817 3.32 -9.36 43.75
N ILE A 818 3.63 -8.28 43.05
CA ILE A 818 4.04 -8.31 41.63
C ILE A 818 5.56 -8.19 41.55
N LEU A 819 6.22 -9.18 40.96
CA LEU A 819 7.67 -9.29 40.78
C LEU A 819 8.07 -9.05 39.31
N LEU A 820 9.18 -8.34 39.07
CA LEU A 820 9.79 -8.30 37.74
C LEU A 820 10.30 -9.69 37.35
N ALA A 821 9.98 -10.12 36.14
CA ALA A 821 10.42 -11.38 35.54
C ALA A 821 11.42 -11.12 34.40
N ARG A 822 12.28 -12.10 34.14
CA ARG A 822 13.06 -12.15 32.90
C ARG A 822 12.16 -12.60 31.76
N VAL A 823 12.47 -12.15 30.55
CA VAL A 823 11.85 -12.60 29.30
C VAL A 823 12.89 -13.43 28.56
N ASP A 824 12.50 -14.60 28.08
CA ASP A 824 13.38 -15.44 27.28
C ASP A 824 13.66 -14.77 25.92
N GLY A 825 14.86 -14.97 25.37
CA GLY A 825 15.30 -14.26 24.16
C GLY A 825 15.67 -12.79 24.36
N VAL A 826 15.66 -12.26 25.60
CA VAL A 826 16.14 -10.90 25.90
C VAL A 826 17.55 -10.93 26.52
N THR A 827 18.51 -10.26 25.87
CA THR A 827 19.91 -10.15 26.33
C THR A 827 20.40 -8.69 26.35
N THR A 828 21.52 -8.42 27.02
CA THR A 828 22.06 -7.06 27.18
C THR A 828 23.54 -7.00 26.84
N TRP A 829 23.91 -6.01 26.04
CA TRP A 829 25.25 -5.82 25.50
C TRP A 829 25.70 -4.37 25.74
N PRO A 830 26.69 -4.13 26.62
CA PRO A 830 27.34 -2.83 26.73
C PRO A 830 28.35 -2.68 25.60
N ILE A 831 28.24 -1.58 24.85
CA ILE A 831 29.08 -1.25 23.70
C ILE A 831 29.55 0.20 23.89
N GLY A 832 30.84 0.38 24.18
CA GLY A 832 31.35 1.68 24.63
C GLY A 832 30.68 2.12 25.94
N ASP A 833 30.10 3.32 25.95
CA ASP A 833 29.38 3.89 27.11
C ASP A 833 27.89 3.49 27.19
N ARG A 834 27.37 2.86 26.12
CA ARG A 834 25.94 2.66 25.88
C ARG A 834 25.50 1.23 26.16
N ILE A 835 24.23 1.09 26.54
CA ILE A 835 23.59 -0.21 26.75
C ILE A 835 22.64 -0.51 25.60
N HIS A 836 22.81 -1.67 24.98
CA HIS A 836 21.90 -2.23 23.99
C HIS A 836 21.20 -3.46 24.56
N VAL A 837 19.89 -3.59 24.33
CA VAL A 837 19.09 -4.74 24.73
C VAL A 837 18.60 -5.43 23.46
N LEU A 838 18.95 -6.71 23.30
CA LEU A 838 18.50 -7.54 22.18
C LEU A 838 17.22 -8.28 22.58
N ARG A 839 16.30 -8.48 21.63
CA ARG A 839 15.07 -9.26 21.80
C ARG A 839 14.88 -10.20 20.61
N ASP A 840 14.61 -11.49 20.90
CA ASP A 840 14.42 -12.59 19.94
C ASP A 840 15.56 -12.74 18.90
N ASP A 841 16.78 -12.33 19.25
CA ASP A 841 17.95 -12.25 18.36
C ASP A 841 17.68 -11.46 17.05
N ARG A 842 16.67 -10.58 17.08
CA ARG A 842 16.15 -9.83 15.93
C ARG A 842 16.14 -8.34 16.18
N ASP A 843 15.57 -7.90 17.28
CA ASP A 843 15.43 -6.48 17.60
C ASP A 843 16.61 -6.02 18.46
N VAL A 844 17.11 -4.80 18.23
CA VAL A 844 18.15 -4.16 19.06
C VAL A 844 17.59 -2.85 19.59
N PHE A 845 17.54 -2.69 20.90
CA PHE A 845 17.11 -1.46 21.56
C PHE A 845 18.32 -0.75 22.16
N ALA A 846 18.67 0.42 21.63
CA ALA A 846 19.64 1.33 22.26
C ALA A 846 18.94 2.10 23.39
N LEU A 847 19.45 1.99 24.61
CA LEU A 847 18.92 2.73 25.74
C LEU A 847 19.49 4.15 25.78
N SER A 848 18.66 5.13 26.17
CA SER A 848 19.13 6.47 26.56
C SER A 848 19.92 6.39 27.87
N ASP A 849 20.59 7.46 28.30
CA ASP A 849 21.26 7.49 29.61
C ASP A 849 20.28 7.22 30.76
N ARG A 850 19.05 7.74 30.62
CA ARG A 850 17.94 7.54 31.54
C ARG A 850 17.44 6.09 31.53
N GLY A 851 17.23 5.52 30.33
CA GLY A 851 16.88 4.12 30.16
C GLY A 851 17.97 3.17 30.70
N ALA A 852 19.25 3.48 30.46
CA ALA A 852 20.39 2.72 30.95
C ALA A 852 20.55 2.81 32.48
N ALA A 853 20.25 3.97 33.09
CA ALA A 853 20.20 4.12 34.54
C ALA A 853 19.08 3.25 35.16
N ALA A 854 17.87 3.28 34.57
CA ALA A 854 16.76 2.43 35.00
C ALA A 854 17.04 0.93 34.77
N TRP A 855 17.64 0.55 33.64
CA TRP A 855 17.99 -0.83 33.30
C TRP A 855 18.96 -1.46 34.29
N ARG A 856 19.97 -0.70 34.77
CA ARG A 856 20.86 -1.12 35.86
C ARG A 856 20.11 -1.35 37.19
N GLY A 857 18.93 -0.77 37.36
CA GLY A 857 18.02 -0.98 38.49
C GLY A 857 17.05 -2.15 38.33
N VAL A 858 16.97 -2.78 37.14
CA VAL A 858 16.11 -3.95 36.89
C VAL A 858 16.67 -5.16 37.61
N VAL A 859 16.01 -5.58 38.69
CA VAL A 859 16.36 -6.79 39.43
C VAL A 859 15.20 -7.77 39.39
N ALA A 860 15.36 -8.86 38.62
CA ALA A 860 14.37 -9.93 38.54
C ALA A 860 14.10 -10.54 39.93
N ARG A 861 12.85 -10.98 40.15
CA ARG A 861 12.32 -11.50 41.42
C ARG A 861 12.26 -10.48 42.58
N LYS A 862 12.47 -9.19 42.33
CA LYS A 862 12.10 -8.11 43.25
C LYS A 862 10.70 -7.57 42.92
N SER A 863 9.99 -7.11 43.95
CA SER A 863 8.66 -6.54 43.73
C SER A 863 8.76 -5.19 43.05
N VAL A 864 7.70 -4.82 42.31
CA VAL A 864 7.57 -3.50 41.70
C VAL A 864 7.71 -2.42 42.78
N ALA A 865 7.04 -2.61 43.93
CA ALA A 865 7.15 -1.70 45.07
C ALA A 865 8.57 -1.64 45.68
N ASP A 866 9.30 -2.76 45.81
CA ASP A 866 10.68 -2.77 46.33
C ASP A 866 11.64 -1.95 45.46
N ILE A 867 11.44 -1.97 44.14
CA ILE A 867 12.29 -1.25 43.19
C ILE A 867 11.97 0.24 43.22
N LEU A 868 10.68 0.60 43.18
CA LEU A 868 10.23 1.99 43.21
C LEU A 868 10.59 2.71 44.52
N ARG A 869 10.57 2.00 45.66
CA ARG A 869 11.07 2.53 46.94
C ARG A 869 12.57 2.88 46.94
N ARG A 870 13.36 2.31 46.01
CA ARG A 870 14.81 2.53 45.89
C ARG A 870 15.17 3.52 44.80
N SER A 871 14.38 3.59 43.73
CA SER A 871 14.60 4.49 42.61
C SER A 871 13.26 4.77 41.89
N PRO A 872 12.90 6.04 41.62
CA PRO A 872 11.61 6.41 41.03
C PRO A 872 11.58 6.19 39.51
N ILE A 873 11.82 4.94 39.07
CA ILE A 873 11.96 4.54 37.65
C ILE A 873 10.67 3.91 37.08
N GLY A 874 9.50 4.37 37.51
CA GLY A 874 8.21 3.78 37.15
C GLY A 874 7.92 3.84 35.64
N THR A 875 8.10 5.02 35.05
CA THR A 875 7.84 5.26 33.62
C THR A 875 8.72 4.39 32.72
N GLU A 876 9.98 4.21 33.10
CA GLU A 876 10.99 3.40 32.41
C GLU A 876 10.64 1.92 32.47
N LEU A 877 10.28 1.42 33.65
CA LEU A 877 9.81 0.05 33.83
C LEU A 877 8.50 -0.22 33.07
N ALA A 878 7.57 0.76 33.01
CA ALA A 878 6.36 0.64 32.20
C ALA A 878 6.68 0.51 30.71
N GLU A 879 7.63 1.32 30.19
CA GLU A 879 8.08 1.19 28.80
C GLU A 879 8.77 -0.15 28.54
N PHE A 880 9.65 -0.62 29.44
CA PHE A 880 10.29 -1.93 29.32
C PHE A 880 9.28 -3.09 29.35
N VAL A 881 8.19 -2.99 30.11
CA VAL A 881 7.08 -3.97 30.09
C VAL A 881 6.34 -3.93 28.75
N ARG A 882 5.98 -2.75 28.23
CA ARG A 882 5.30 -2.60 26.92
C ARG A 882 6.14 -3.17 25.77
N LEU A 883 7.44 -2.89 25.79
CA LEU A 883 8.42 -3.38 24.82
C LEU A 883 8.77 -4.86 25.04
N GLY A 884 8.32 -5.50 26.12
CA GLY A 884 8.64 -6.89 26.44
C GLY A 884 10.12 -7.14 26.72
N LEU A 885 10.86 -6.12 27.17
CA LEU A 885 12.24 -6.26 27.63
C LEU A 885 12.30 -6.82 29.07
N ILE A 886 11.23 -6.60 29.85
CA ILE A 886 11.00 -7.23 31.16
C ILE A 886 9.58 -7.77 31.23
N GLY A 887 9.41 -8.88 31.96
CA GLY A 887 8.10 -9.46 32.23
C GLY A 887 7.59 -9.11 33.63
N LEU A 888 6.35 -9.48 33.92
CA LEU A 888 5.76 -9.40 35.26
C LEU A 888 5.27 -10.78 35.70
N SER A 889 5.38 -11.06 36.99
CA SER A 889 4.95 -12.33 37.60
C SER A 889 4.41 -12.11 39.01
N LEU A 890 3.55 -12.98 39.50
CA LEU A 890 3.09 -12.95 40.89
C LEU A 890 4.09 -13.63 41.81
N ARG A 891 4.11 -13.20 43.08
CA ARG A 891 4.81 -13.88 44.16
C ARG A 891 4.21 -15.28 44.34
N GLY A 892 4.92 -16.27 43.82
CA GLY A 892 4.44 -17.63 43.60
C GLY A 892 4.98 -18.24 42.30
N GLY A 893 5.36 -17.39 41.33
CA GLY A 893 6.01 -17.79 40.07
C GLY A 893 5.10 -17.76 38.85
N GLU A 894 3.81 -17.46 39.01
CA GLU A 894 2.87 -17.31 37.89
C GLU A 894 3.19 -16.06 37.06
N THR A 895 3.53 -16.22 35.79
CA THR A 895 3.75 -15.10 34.86
C THR A 895 2.42 -14.45 34.49
N LEU A 896 2.31 -13.13 34.63
CA LEU A 896 1.14 -12.38 34.20
C LEU A 896 1.08 -12.34 32.67
N ARG A 897 -0.02 -12.82 32.08
CA ARG A 897 -0.24 -12.91 30.63
C ARG A 897 -1.52 -12.14 30.22
N PRO A 898 -1.51 -10.80 30.34
CA PRO A 898 -2.69 -9.97 30.07
C PRO A 898 -3.07 -10.00 28.58
N ALA A 899 -4.37 -10.09 28.26
CA ALA A 899 -4.87 -10.15 26.89
C ALA A 899 -6.24 -9.44 26.73
N LEU A 900 -6.35 -8.50 25.79
CA LEU A 900 -7.56 -7.68 25.56
C LEU A 900 -8.50 -8.18 24.45
N ALA A 901 -8.09 -9.17 23.65
CA ALA A 901 -8.79 -9.54 22.42
C ALA A 901 -8.87 -11.05 22.21
N MET A 902 -9.84 -11.47 21.37
CA MET A 902 -9.94 -12.83 20.81
C MET A 902 -8.76 -13.19 19.90
N CYS A 903 -7.96 -12.20 19.49
CA CYS A 903 -6.71 -12.38 18.75
C CYS A 903 -5.56 -11.88 19.64
N LYS A 904 -4.95 -12.77 20.40
CA LYS A 904 -3.78 -12.45 21.23
C LYS A 904 -2.64 -11.94 20.32
N PRO A 905 -2.01 -10.79 20.62
CA PRO A 905 -0.86 -10.34 19.84
C PRO A 905 0.28 -11.34 19.98
N VAL A 906 0.87 -11.74 18.85
CA VAL A 906 1.89 -12.81 18.79
C VAL A 906 3.20 -12.38 19.44
N ARG A 907 3.44 -11.07 19.61
CA ARG A 907 4.63 -10.47 20.22
C ARG A 907 4.29 -9.20 21.02
N PRO A 908 5.16 -8.75 21.94
CA PRO A 908 5.07 -7.44 22.59
C PRO A 908 5.12 -6.26 21.62
N VAL A 909 4.89 -5.04 22.10
CA VAL A 909 4.93 -3.83 21.26
C VAL A 909 6.29 -3.69 20.62
N THR A 910 6.29 -3.36 19.33
CA THR A 910 7.49 -3.04 18.56
C THR A 910 7.30 -1.62 18.02
N PRO A 911 8.04 -0.62 18.53
CA PRO A 911 7.87 0.77 18.11
C PRO A 911 8.40 0.98 16.69
N ILE A 912 8.08 2.13 16.08
CA ILE A 912 8.76 2.53 14.84
C ILE A 912 10.26 2.67 15.14
N PRO A 913 11.16 2.03 14.35
CA PRO A 913 12.61 2.16 14.52
C PRO A 913 13.09 3.61 14.40
N SER A 914 14.27 3.88 14.93
CA SER A 914 14.95 5.16 14.76
C SER A 914 15.12 5.51 13.28
N THR A 915 14.84 6.75 12.93
CA THR A 915 15.17 7.32 11.61
C THR A 915 16.52 8.03 11.61
N ARG A 916 17.29 7.93 12.71
CA ARG A 916 18.62 8.53 12.81
C ARG A 916 19.60 7.80 11.90
N MET A 917 20.32 8.59 11.10
CA MET A 917 21.48 8.16 10.33
C MET A 917 22.74 8.90 10.82
N PRO A 918 23.93 8.27 10.80
CA PRO A 918 24.16 6.84 10.54
C PRO A 918 23.43 5.95 11.55
N ALA A 919 23.07 4.74 11.13
CA ALA A 919 22.27 3.79 11.92
C ALA A 919 23.03 3.25 13.14
N LEU A 920 24.36 3.17 13.03
CA LEU A 920 25.27 2.86 14.13
C LEU A 920 26.62 3.58 13.98
N GLY A 921 27.35 3.68 15.09
CA GLY A 921 28.79 3.93 15.11
C GLY A 921 29.49 2.98 16.09
N LEU A 922 30.72 3.27 16.49
CA LEU A 922 31.50 2.44 17.42
C LEU A 922 30.81 2.20 18.78
N ALA A 923 30.08 3.19 19.30
CA ALA A 923 29.28 3.08 20.52
C ALA A 923 27.87 2.50 20.28
N GLY A 924 27.66 1.85 19.13
CA GLY A 924 26.41 1.23 18.71
C GLY A 924 25.36 2.22 18.20
N GLY A 925 24.09 1.82 18.35
CA GLY A 925 22.93 2.55 17.83
C GLY A 925 22.60 3.84 18.59
N GLY A 926 22.08 4.81 17.85
CA GLY A 926 21.60 6.08 18.41
C GLY A 926 20.40 5.91 19.36
N ALA A 927 20.19 6.94 20.20
CA ALA A 927 19.03 7.03 21.09
C ALA A 927 18.32 8.35 20.79
N ASP A 928 17.09 8.27 20.30
CA ASP A 928 16.23 9.40 19.93
C ASP A 928 14.92 9.43 20.72
N ARG A 929 14.60 8.34 21.44
CA ARG A 929 13.52 8.23 22.42
C ARG A 929 14.04 8.44 23.84
N GLU A 930 13.13 8.86 24.73
CA GLU A 930 13.42 9.19 26.13
C GLU A 930 14.00 8.02 26.94
N ILE A 931 13.61 6.78 26.61
CA ILE A 931 13.93 5.57 27.39
C ILE A 931 14.63 4.52 26.51
N ALA A 932 13.95 3.96 25.51
CA ALA A 932 14.51 2.93 24.62
C ALA A 932 14.22 3.20 23.14
N THR A 933 15.27 3.15 22.32
CA THR A 933 15.22 3.37 20.87
C THR A 933 15.43 2.07 20.12
N LEU A 934 14.45 1.64 19.32
CA LEU A 934 14.63 0.50 18.42
C LEU A 934 15.56 0.87 17.26
N SER A 935 16.61 0.09 17.07
CA SER A 935 17.53 0.14 15.93
C SER A 935 16.78 -0.06 14.61
N PRO A 936 17.11 0.68 13.53
CA PRO A 936 16.60 0.41 12.19
C PRO A 936 17.19 -0.87 11.57
N LEU A 937 18.21 -1.46 12.21
CA LEU A 937 18.88 -2.68 11.75
C LEU A 937 18.56 -3.86 12.67
N PRO A 938 18.21 -5.03 12.13
CA PRO A 938 18.06 -6.25 12.91
C PRO A 938 19.41 -6.72 13.46
N ALA A 939 19.40 -7.47 14.56
CA ALA A 939 20.58 -7.74 15.39
C ALA A 939 21.80 -8.28 14.62
N GLN A 940 21.64 -9.29 13.77
CA GLN A 940 22.74 -9.83 12.95
C GLN A 940 23.35 -8.75 12.03
N ARG A 941 22.51 -7.95 11.36
CA ARG A 941 22.95 -6.88 10.46
C ARG A 941 23.58 -5.71 11.24
N PHE A 942 23.05 -5.37 12.40
CA PHE A 942 23.60 -4.36 13.30
C PHE A 942 25.04 -4.70 13.72
N VAL A 943 25.29 -5.96 14.13
CA VAL A 943 26.62 -6.40 14.55
C VAL A 943 27.58 -6.62 13.38
N ALA A 944 27.11 -7.21 12.26
CA ALA A 944 27.94 -7.41 11.07
C ALA A 944 28.44 -6.07 10.50
N CYS A 945 27.56 -5.07 10.39
CA CYS A 945 27.94 -3.71 10.02
C CYS A 945 28.98 -3.12 10.98
N ALA A 946 28.81 -3.27 12.30
CA ALA A 946 29.77 -2.74 13.26
C ALA A 946 31.16 -3.38 13.11
N MET A 947 31.21 -4.67 12.83
CA MET A 947 32.48 -5.37 12.60
C MET A 947 33.17 -4.91 11.32
N GLU A 948 32.43 -4.73 10.22
CA GLU A 948 32.98 -4.16 8.99
C GLU A 948 33.55 -2.74 9.19
N VAL A 949 32.91 -1.89 10.02
CA VAL A 949 33.44 -0.56 10.38
C VAL A 949 34.80 -0.67 11.09
N VAL A 950 34.91 -1.57 12.07
CA VAL A 950 36.13 -1.72 12.87
C VAL A 950 37.27 -2.32 12.05
N TRP A 951 37.01 -3.39 11.31
CA TRP A 951 38.05 -4.08 10.53
C TRP A 951 38.48 -3.30 9.29
N SER A 952 37.57 -2.60 8.61
CA SER A 952 37.92 -1.71 7.50
C SER A 952 38.88 -0.59 7.94
N ASN A 953 38.83 -0.13 9.20
CA ASN A 953 39.81 0.83 9.72
C ASN A 953 41.23 0.26 9.82
N VAL A 954 41.37 -1.02 10.19
CA VAL A 954 42.67 -1.68 10.28
C VAL A 954 43.31 -1.77 8.89
N VAL A 955 42.51 -2.11 7.88
CA VAL A 955 42.94 -2.18 6.48
C VAL A 955 43.20 -0.78 5.90
N LEU A 956 42.40 0.23 6.28
CA LEU A 956 42.58 1.63 5.92
C LEU A 956 43.95 2.16 6.38
N GLU A 957 44.30 1.92 7.64
CA GLU A 957 45.57 2.39 8.20
C GLU A 957 46.78 1.70 7.53
N ASN A 958 46.66 0.40 7.22
CA ASN A 958 47.71 -0.32 6.48
C ASN A 958 47.89 0.27 5.07
N ALA A 959 46.79 0.59 4.38
CA ALA A 959 46.84 1.22 3.07
C ALA A 959 47.39 2.67 3.13
N ARG A 960 47.16 3.42 4.22
CA ARG A 960 47.76 4.75 4.44
C ARG A 960 49.27 4.65 4.68
N GLU A 961 49.74 3.66 5.44
CA GLU A 961 51.18 3.43 5.65
C GLU A 961 51.89 3.06 4.33
N ASP A 962 51.34 2.11 3.56
CA ASP A 962 51.82 1.74 2.22
C ASP A 962 51.91 2.96 1.29
N LEU A 963 50.87 3.80 1.30
CA LEU A 963 50.79 5.01 0.48
C LEU A 963 51.88 6.02 0.84
N MET A 964 52.05 6.35 2.13
CA MET A 964 53.11 7.26 2.58
C MET A 964 54.50 6.75 2.20
N GLY A 965 54.73 5.44 2.34
CA GLY A 965 55.96 4.78 1.91
C GLY A 965 56.22 4.94 0.41
N ALA A 966 55.22 4.66 -0.42
CA ALA A 966 55.29 4.78 -1.87
C ALA A 966 55.54 6.22 -2.34
N VAL A 967 54.84 7.21 -1.75
CA VAL A 967 55.05 8.65 -2.05
C VAL A 967 56.48 9.08 -1.71
N LYS A 968 56.96 8.74 -0.51
CA LYS A 968 58.35 9.03 -0.08
C LYS A 968 59.41 8.37 -0.95
N ALA A 969 59.10 7.22 -1.54
CA ALA A 969 59.99 6.50 -2.46
C ALA A 969 59.87 6.94 -3.94
N GLY A 970 58.98 7.90 -4.27
CA GLY A 970 58.72 8.33 -5.64
C GLY A 970 57.94 7.32 -6.50
N GLN A 971 57.31 6.33 -5.89
CA GLN A 971 56.67 5.19 -6.56
C GLN A 971 55.21 5.49 -6.92
N GLY A 972 54.98 6.45 -7.81
CA GLY A 972 53.63 6.98 -8.09
C GLY A 972 52.58 5.95 -8.51
N ALA A 973 52.95 4.91 -9.26
CA ALA A 973 52.01 3.83 -9.63
C ALA A 973 51.61 2.92 -8.44
N VAL A 974 52.50 2.76 -7.45
CA VAL A 974 52.19 2.03 -6.21
C VAL A 974 51.32 2.91 -5.31
N ALA A 975 51.62 4.21 -5.24
CA ALA A 975 50.81 5.19 -4.53
C ALA A 975 49.37 5.28 -5.07
N ASP A 976 49.16 5.24 -6.40
CA ASP A 976 47.80 5.22 -6.98
C ASP A 976 46.98 3.99 -6.51
N ILE A 977 47.61 2.81 -6.40
CA ILE A 977 46.94 1.58 -5.92
C ILE A 977 46.66 1.66 -4.41
N ALA A 978 47.62 2.15 -3.62
CA ALA A 978 47.45 2.32 -2.18
C ALA A 978 46.35 3.36 -1.86
N ALA A 979 46.32 4.49 -2.58
CA ALA A 979 45.27 5.49 -2.51
C ALA A 979 43.88 4.89 -2.82
N HIS A 980 43.76 4.04 -3.84
CA HIS A 980 42.49 3.35 -4.12
C HIS A 980 42.05 2.45 -2.96
N ARG A 981 42.97 1.71 -2.31
CA ARG A 981 42.67 0.91 -1.11
C ARG A 981 42.18 1.78 0.05
N VAL A 982 42.82 2.92 0.30
CA VAL A 982 42.39 3.92 1.32
C VAL A 982 40.94 4.36 1.04
N ILE A 983 40.63 4.78 -0.19
CA ILE A 983 39.29 5.23 -0.57
C ILE A 983 38.25 4.11 -0.43
N ALA A 984 38.58 2.88 -0.86
CA ALA A 984 37.69 1.73 -0.76
C ALA A 984 37.33 1.39 0.70
N MET A 985 38.30 1.41 1.62
CA MET A 985 38.03 1.16 3.04
C MET A 985 37.22 2.29 3.68
N CYS A 986 37.53 3.55 3.36
CA CYS A 986 36.73 4.71 3.78
C CYS A 986 35.26 4.58 3.35
N VAL A 987 34.99 4.16 2.12
CA VAL A 987 33.62 3.92 1.65
C VAL A 987 32.98 2.75 2.38
N ARG A 988 33.66 1.60 2.52
CA ARG A 988 33.11 0.44 3.26
C ARG A 988 32.67 0.80 4.67
N MET A 989 33.53 1.49 5.42
CA MET A 989 33.20 2.00 6.76
C MET A 989 31.93 2.86 6.73
N ALA A 990 31.84 3.83 5.80
CA ALA A 990 30.65 4.66 5.66
C ALA A 990 29.40 3.82 5.36
N LEU A 991 29.41 2.95 4.34
CA LEU A 991 28.30 2.06 4.00
C LEU A 991 27.82 1.26 5.22
N SER A 992 28.75 0.69 5.99
CA SER A 992 28.42 -0.10 7.18
C SER A 992 27.85 0.76 8.32
N THR A 993 28.31 2.00 8.56
CA THR A 993 27.66 2.89 9.57
C THR A 993 26.21 3.22 9.22
N TYR A 994 25.88 3.33 7.93
CA TYR A 994 24.50 3.47 7.42
C TYR A 994 23.75 2.13 7.35
N GLY A 995 24.38 1.05 7.83
CA GLY A 995 23.75 -0.25 7.99
C GLY A 995 23.73 -1.11 6.74
N ILE A 996 24.60 -0.90 5.76
CA ILE A 996 24.64 -1.71 4.53
C ILE A 996 25.55 -2.94 4.74
N HIS A 997 24.92 -4.11 4.63
CA HIS A 997 25.58 -5.42 4.69
C HIS A 997 24.69 -6.46 3.98
N PRO A 998 25.25 -7.40 3.19
CA PRO A 998 26.66 -7.54 2.84
C PRO A 998 27.18 -6.34 2.03
N LEU A 999 28.48 -6.06 2.15
CA LEU A 999 29.12 -5.01 1.37
C LEU A 999 29.38 -5.49 -0.07
N PRO A 1000 29.15 -4.66 -1.10
CA PRO A 1000 29.46 -5.03 -2.47
C PRO A 1000 30.98 -5.24 -2.67
N PRO A 1001 31.39 -6.11 -3.61
CA PRO A 1001 32.79 -6.31 -3.98
C PRO A 1001 33.28 -5.08 -4.77
N ASP A 1002 33.66 -4.04 -4.04
CA ASP A 1002 33.78 -2.69 -4.59
C ASP A 1002 35.10 -2.42 -5.32
N VAL A 1003 34.99 -2.02 -6.59
CA VAL A 1003 36.08 -1.47 -7.43
C VAL A 1003 35.81 -0.02 -7.85
N ALA A 1004 34.69 0.57 -7.41
CA ALA A 1004 34.27 1.92 -7.79
C ALA A 1004 33.67 2.69 -6.59
N PRO A 1005 34.46 2.99 -5.54
CA PRO A 1005 33.95 3.45 -4.24
C PRO A 1005 33.01 4.66 -4.29
N GLY A 1006 33.32 5.67 -5.12
CA GLY A 1006 32.46 6.85 -5.28
C GLY A 1006 31.08 6.55 -5.86
N ARG A 1007 31.01 5.63 -6.84
CA ARG A 1007 29.73 5.16 -7.41
C ARG A 1007 28.94 4.36 -6.38
N THR A 1008 29.62 3.51 -5.62
CA THR A 1008 28.99 2.65 -4.62
C THR A 1008 28.43 3.46 -3.45
N LEU A 1009 29.19 4.43 -2.93
CA LEU A 1009 28.71 5.37 -1.91
C LEU A 1009 27.50 6.16 -2.41
N ALA A 1010 27.58 6.75 -3.60
CA ALA A 1010 26.50 7.53 -4.19
C ALA A 1010 25.22 6.71 -4.45
N ALA A 1011 25.37 5.44 -4.86
CA ALA A 1011 24.23 4.55 -5.06
C ALA A 1011 23.58 4.17 -3.73
N MET A 1012 24.38 3.76 -2.74
CA MET A 1012 23.87 3.10 -1.54
C MET A 1012 23.54 4.06 -0.39
N VAL A 1013 24.18 5.24 -0.32
CA VAL A 1013 23.92 6.28 0.69
C VAL A 1013 23.88 7.67 0.04
N PRO A 1014 22.79 8.02 -0.68
CA PRO A 1014 22.72 9.25 -1.50
C PRO A 1014 22.88 10.55 -0.68
N ASP A 1015 22.39 10.58 0.57
CA ASP A 1015 22.41 11.77 1.45
C ASP A 1015 23.81 12.17 2.00
N THR A 1016 24.90 11.57 1.49
CA THR A 1016 26.27 11.80 1.98
C THR A 1016 27.03 12.90 1.23
N GLY A 1017 26.34 13.92 0.69
CA GLY A 1017 26.91 14.96 -0.19
C GLY A 1017 28.34 15.45 0.15
N PRO A 1018 28.64 15.89 1.39
CA PRO A 1018 29.99 16.30 1.79
C PRO A 1018 31.03 15.18 1.72
N LEU A 1019 30.69 13.98 2.18
CA LEU A 1019 31.58 12.81 2.12
C LEU A 1019 31.77 12.34 0.67
N ARG A 1020 30.72 12.37 -0.14
CA ARG A 1020 30.81 12.06 -1.58
C ARG A 1020 31.77 13.02 -2.29
N ALA A 1021 31.71 14.32 -1.99
CA ALA A 1021 32.66 15.29 -2.54
C ALA A 1021 34.12 14.98 -2.14
N LEU A 1022 34.35 14.48 -0.91
CA LEU A 1022 35.68 14.00 -0.48
C LEU A 1022 36.12 12.74 -1.24
N VAL A 1023 35.22 11.77 -1.43
CA VAL A 1023 35.51 10.53 -2.19
C VAL A 1023 35.77 10.83 -3.66
N ASP A 1024 35.01 11.73 -4.29
CA ASP A 1024 35.19 12.13 -5.69
C ASP A 1024 36.51 12.92 -5.86
N ARG A 1025 36.84 13.84 -4.94
CA ARG A 1025 38.15 14.53 -4.88
C ARG A 1025 39.31 13.53 -4.75
N ALA A 1026 39.21 12.59 -3.81
CA ALA A 1026 40.22 11.57 -3.58
C ALA A 1026 40.38 10.61 -4.79
N SER A 1027 39.28 10.25 -5.46
CA SER A 1027 39.28 9.37 -6.63
C SER A 1027 39.88 10.02 -7.89
N ALA A 1028 39.95 11.35 -7.94
CA ALA A 1028 40.58 12.12 -9.01
C ALA A 1028 42.12 12.21 -8.90
N LEU A 1029 42.71 11.90 -7.75
CA LEU A 1029 44.15 11.99 -7.50
C LEU A 1029 44.95 11.04 -8.40
N ARG A 1030 46.13 11.49 -8.87
CA ARG A 1030 47.04 10.70 -9.72
C ARG A 1030 48.49 10.92 -9.29
N PHE A 1031 48.93 10.18 -8.28
CA PHE A 1031 50.28 10.23 -7.73
C PHE A 1031 51.34 9.88 -8.79
N SER A 1032 51.04 9.00 -9.75
CA SER A 1032 51.92 8.74 -10.90
C SER A 1032 52.21 10.00 -11.74
N ALA A 1033 51.22 10.85 -11.98
CA ALA A 1033 51.41 12.11 -12.71
C ALA A 1033 52.12 13.17 -11.86
N VAL A 1034 51.73 13.32 -10.59
CA VAL A 1034 52.27 14.31 -9.66
C VAL A 1034 53.75 14.05 -9.39
N LEU A 1035 54.12 12.85 -8.94
CA LEU A 1035 55.51 12.50 -8.65
C LEU A 1035 56.35 12.44 -9.94
N GLY A 1036 55.74 12.07 -11.07
CA GLY A 1036 56.38 12.14 -12.40
C GLY A 1036 56.72 13.57 -12.85
N SER A 1037 56.06 14.60 -12.30
CA SER A 1037 56.38 16.02 -12.54
C SER A 1037 57.47 16.59 -11.61
N GLY A 1038 57.93 15.82 -10.62
CA GLY A 1038 58.89 16.26 -9.61
C GLY A 1038 58.27 16.96 -8.39
N ALA A 1039 56.94 16.99 -8.29
CA ALA A 1039 56.23 17.46 -7.09
C ALA A 1039 56.31 16.41 -5.95
N SER A 1040 55.98 16.83 -4.71
CA SER A 1040 56.20 16.02 -3.50
C SER A 1040 55.06 15.04 -3.17
N GLY A 1041 53.87 15.18 -3.74
CA GLY A 1041 52.70 14.36 -3.41
C GLY A 1041 52.03 14.67 -2.07
N LEU A 1042 52.45 15.74 -1.38
CA LEU A 1042 51.97 16.08 -0.02
C LEU A 1042 50.53 16.64 -0.02
N ASP A 1043 50.16 17.42 -1.03
CA ASP A 1043 48.82 18.01 -1.12
C ASP A 1043 47.77 16.92 -1.41
N GLU A 1044 48.13 15.92 -2.21
CA GLU A 1044 47.31 14.75 -2.51
C GLU A 1044 47.15 13.81 -1.30
N LEU A 1045 48.18 13.67 -0.46
CA LEU A 1045 48.07 12.97 0.83
C LEU A 1045 47.08 13.67 1.77
N ALA A 1046 47.13 15.01 1.85
CA ALA A 1046 46.22 15.78 2.70
C ALA A 1046 44.74 15.57 2.33
N VAL A 1047 44.41 15.39 1.05
CA VAL A 1047 43.04 15.08 0.59
C VAL A 1047 42.56 13.70 1.07
N LEU A 1048 43.46 12.70 1.12
CA LEU A 1048 43.12 11.36 1.60
C LEU A 1048 43.00 11.30 3.12
N ASP A 1049 43.81 12.09 3.84
CA ASP A 1049 43.69 12.25 5.28
C ASP A 1049 42.41 13.02 5.69
N GLU A 1050 41.99 14.02 4.90
CA GLU A 1050 40.69 14.70 5.05
C GLU A 1050 39.51 13.71 4.89
N LEU A 1051 39.57 12.83 3.89
CA LEU A 1051 38.57 11.77 3.70
C LEU A 1051 38.56 10.76 4.86
N ALA A 1052 39.74 10.29 5.30
CA ALA A 1052 39.85 9.36 6.41
C ALA A 1052 39.30 9.97 7.72
N ALA A 1053 39.63 11.23 8.00
CA ALA A 1053 39.10 11.95 9.16
C ALA A 1053 37.57 12.09 9.10
N ALA A 1054 36.99 12.43 7.94
CA ALA A 1054 35.55 12.58 7.78
C ALA A 1054 34.78 11.26 8.01
N VAL A 1055 35.29 10.14 7.49
CA VAL A 1055 34.68 8.82 7.72
C VAL A 1055 34.81 8.38 9.17
N ARG A 1056 35.94 8.67 9.84
CA ARG A 1056 36.11 8.42 11.27
C ARG A 1056 35.13 9.21 12.12
N GLU A 1057 34.89 10.47 11.78
CA GLU A 1057 33.91 11.31 12.47
C GLU A 1057 32.49 10.70 12.36
N ILE A 1058 32.11 10.25 11.17
CA ILE A 1058 30.84 9.53 10.91
C ILE A 1058 30.75 8.22 11.70
N ALA A 1059 31.84 7.46 11.80
CA ALA A 1059 31.86 6.14 12.41
C ALA A 1059 32.01 6.14 13.94
N GLY A 1060 32.53 7.21 14.55
CA GLY A 1060 32.69 7.29 16.01
C GLY A 1060 33.34 8.57 16.54
N GLY A 1061 33.41 9.64 15.75
CA GLY A 1061 34.05 10.89 16.19
C GLY A 1061 35.55 10.77 16.43
N THR A 1062 36.07 11.71 17.23
CA THR A 1062 37.42 11.66 17.85
C THR A 1062 37.71 10.42 18.70
N GLN A 1063 36.73 9.54 18.94
CA GLN A 1063 36.94 8.27 19.65
C GLN A 1063 37.51 7.16 18.77
N PHE A 1064 37.51 7.37 17.44
CA PHE A 1064 37.91 6.38 16.45
C PHE A 1064 39.45 6.35 16.27
N PRO A 1065 40.14 5.22 16.55
CA PRO A 1065 41.60 5.19 16.63
C PRO A 1065 42.32 5.21 15.27
N ALA A 1066 43.45 5.93 15.24
CA ALA A 1066 44.45 5.84 14.18
C ALA A 1066 45.40 4.67 14.49
N SER A 1067 45.00 3.47 14.08
CA SER A 1067 45.43 2.17 14.63
C SER A 1067 46.95 1.96 14.70
N PHE A 1068 47.74 2.58 13.82
CA PHE A 1068 49.20 2.36 13.76
C PHE A 1068 50.05 3.56 14.19
N ASP A 1069 49.45 4.71 14.51
CA ASP A 1069 50.19 5.91 14.96
C ASP A 1069 50.88 5.71 16.33
N SER A 1070 50.31 4.87 17.21
CA SER A 1070 50.92 4.56 18.50
C SER A 1070 50.43 3.24 19.11
N ARG A 1071 51.20 2.71 20.07
CA ARG A 1071 50.81 1.55 20.90
C ARG A 1071 49.50 1.75 21.66
N GLU A 1072 49.20 2.99 22.04
CA GLU A 1072 47.95 3.34 22.74
C GLU A 1072 46.75 3.31 21.79
N GLN A 1073 46.90 3.84 20.58
CA GLN A 1073 45.85 3.77 19.55
C GLN A 1073 45.59 2.32 19.15
N TRP A 1074 46.64 1.51 18.97
CA TRP A 1074 46.48 0.09 18.66
C TRP A 1074 45.75 -0.68 19.77
N ARG A 1075 46.05 -0.42 21.05
CA ARG A 1075 45.30 -1.01 22.17
C ARG A 1075 43.82 -0.62 22.10
N ARG A 1076 43.53 0.67 21.85
CA ARG A 1076 42.16 1.17 21.72
C ARG A 1076 41.39 0.49 20.59
N THR A 1077 42.03 0.23 19.44
CA THR A 1077 41.44 -0.56 18.35
C THR A 1077 41.04 -1.96 18.82
N LEU A 1078 41.90 -2.65 19.58
CA LEU A 1078 41.61 -3.99 20.11
C LEU A 1078 40.47 -4.00 21.14
N ASP A 1079 40.43 -3.01 22.04
CA ASP A 1079 39.34 -2.86 23.02
C ASP A 1079 37.98 -2.69 22.32
N ILE A 1080 37.92 -1.81 21.31
CA ILE A 1080 36.72 -1.57 20.48
C ILE A 1080 36.33 -2.83 19.70
N SER A 1081 37.28 -3.53 19.08
CA SER A 1081 37.03 -4.81 18.39
C SER A 1081 36.40 -5.83 19.33
N TYR A 1082 36.92 -5.95 20.55
CA TYR A 1082 36.45 -6.94 21.53
C TYR A 1082 35.03 -6.63 22.05
N ASP A 1083 34.62 -5.36 22.13
CA ASP A 1083 33.24 -5.00 22.47
C ASP A 1083 32.21 -5.52 21.45
N TRP A 1084 32.57 -5.53 20.17
CA TRP A 1084 31.71 -5.97 19.07
C TRP A 1084 31.80 -7.45 18.73
N LEU A 1085 32.96 -8.08 18.95
CA LEU A 1085 33.15 -9.52 18.74
C LEU A 1085 32.31 -10.37 19.69
N ARG A 1086 32.04 -9.88 20.91
CA ARG A 1086 31.23 -10.59 21.91
C ARG A 1086 29.76 -10.80 21.46
N PRO A 1087 29.00 -9.77 21.04
CA PRO A 1087 27.67 -9.98 20.47
C PRO A 1087 27.71 -10.69 19.10
N ALA A 1088 28.79 -10.56 18.32
CA ALA A 1088 28.92 -11.30 17.05
C ALA A 1088 28.96 -12.81 17.27
N ALA A 1089 29.74 -13.26 18.26
CA ALA A 1089 29.81 -14.66 18.66
C ALA A 1089 28.50 -15.18 19.26
N TYR A 1090 27.71 -14.34 19.95
CA TYR A 1090 26.39 -14.71 20.46
C TYR A 1090 25.35 -14.92 19.33
N LEU A 1091 25.44 -14.13 18.25
CA LEU A 1091 24.53 -14.20 17.09
C LEU A 1091 24.98 -15.16 15.98
N ASP A 1092 26.06 -15.92 16.20
CA ASP A 1092 26.73 -16.78 15.21
C ASP A 1092 27.05 -16.05 13.89
N THR A 1093 27.53 -14.80 14.01
CA THR A 1093 27.85 -13.94 12.85
C THR A 1093 29.23 -14.28 12.29
N GLU A 1094 29.33 -14.39 10.97
CA GLU A 1094 30.60 -14.62 10.27
C GLU A 1094 31.61 -13.48 10.55
N LEU A 1095 32.86 -13.84 10.85
CA LEU A 1095 33.94 -12.90 11.15
C LEU A 1095 34.84 -12.70 9.92
N PRO A 1096 35.27 -11.46 9.61
CA PRO A 1096 35.95 -11.17 8.35
C PRO A 1096 37.41 -11.66 8.27
N LEU A 1097 38.03 -12.00 9.41
CA LEU A 1097 39.44 -12.40 9.53
C LEU A 1097 39.64 -13.45 10.64
N ASP A 1098 40.62 -14.34 10.49
CA ASP A 1098 40.93 -15.37 11.49
C ASP A 1098 41.54 -14.75 12.77
N GLU A 1099 42.28 -13.65 12.65
CA GLU A 1099 42.85 -12.90 13.78
C GLU A 1099 41.76 -12.36 14.74
N ALA A 1100 40.51 -12.21 14.27
CA ALA A 1100 39.37 -11.87 15.10
C ALA A 1100 39.01 -13.00 16.08
N ARG A 1101 39.22 -14.26 15.69
CA ARG A 1101 39.02 -15.46 16.53
C ARG A 1101 40.09 -15.55 17.61
N ASP A 1102 41.34 -15.18 17.30
CA ASP A 1102 42.43 -15.11 18.27
C ASP A 1102 42.20 -14.00 19.31
N LEU A 1103 41.65 -12.84 18.90
CA LEU A 1103 41.29 -11.77 19.84
C LEU A 1103 40.13 -12.16 20.77
N LEU A 1104 39.16 -12.94 20.28
CA LEU A 1104 38.12 -13.56 21.11
C LEU A 1104 38.71 -14.58 22.09
N GLY A 1105 39.50 -15.53 21.61
CA GLY A 1105 40.07 -16.62 22.42
C GLY A 1105 41.06 -16.16 23.50
N SER A 1106 41.71 -15.01 23.29
CA SER A 1106 42.62 -14.36 24.23
C SER A 1106 41.93 -13.41 25.23
N GLY A 1107 40.62 -13.17 25.08
CA GLY A 1107 39.87 -12.24 25.91
C GLY A 1107 40.28 -10.77 25.70
N GLY A 1108 40.56 -10.38 24.45
CA GLY A 1108 40.97 -9.01 24.09
C GLY A 1108 42.47 -8.73 24.21
N ARG A 1109 43.33 -9.75 24.35
CA ARG A 1109 44.79 -9.59 24.54
C ARG A 1109 45.57 -9.95 23.28
N GLN A 1110 46.78 -9.40 23.12
CA GLN A 1110 47.64 -9.77 21.99
C GLN A 1110 48.27 -11.16 22.21
N PRO A 1111 48.11 -12.14 21.30
CA PRO A 1111 48.53 -13.54 21.51
C PRO A 1111 50.03 -13.78 21.81
N HIS A 1112 50.89 -12.78 21.62
CA HIS A 1112 52.35 -12.91 21.72
C HIS A 1112 53.04 -11.84 22.59
N GLN A 1113 52.29 -10.94 23.23
CA GLN A 1113 52.88 -10.07 24.25
C GLN A 1113 53.20 -10.88 25.51
N ARG A 1114 54.45 -10.83 25.97
CA ARG A 1114 54.78 -11.28 27.33
C ARG A 1114 54.17 -10.32 28.34
N ASP A 1115 53.55 -10.85 29.39
CA ASP A 1115 53.08 -10.06 30.53
C ASP A 1115 54.27 -9.29 31.15
N GLY A 1116 54.29 -7.96 31.04
CA GLY A 1116 55.25 -7.12 31.77
C GLY A 1116 55.97 -5.98 31.05
N GLY A 1117 55.41 -5.39 29.99
CA GLY A 1117 55.90 -4.11 29.45
C GLY A 1117 54.83 -3.02 29.52
N GLN A 1118 54.96 -2.06 30.45
CA GLN A 1118 54.09 -0.88 30.54
C GLN A 1118 54.11 -0.07 29.24
#